data_AF-A0A935AEE3-F1
#
_entry.id   AF-A0A935AEE3-F1
#
_cell.length_a   1.000
_cell.length_b   1.000
_cell.length_c   1.000
_cell.angle_alpha   90.00
_cell.angle_beta   90.00
_cell.angle_gamma   90.00
#
_symmetry.space_group_name_H-M   'P 1'
#
loop_
_entity.id
_entity.type
_entity.pdbx_description
1 polymer ?
#
loop_
_entity_poly.entity_id
_entity_poly.type
_entity_poly.pdbx_seq_one_letter_code
_entity_poly.pdbx_strand_id
1 'polypeptide(L)'
;MAFKLPGLSRSGSQKASLNADTILESGDPAHATTSLPFLAGKSAAEQLRLLRIPFLIFAALTIGFVLYQIRVSGFGTAYVTAAGQMRTLSQQLAKASQLALQGEPAAFAELKDSRQQFTALLSAVTDGGDVEGSTVPGGSSAVTDELAAVTELWQKTDKDAGSLIEQEKNLASLGKAVNTINTKNPQLLELSEQVAALKLQGGASAREIAVANQVVMLTQRIAKNANALLVANAIDPEVAFLLGKDTNTFREQIEQLQKMTADGNDAKGKLAELESVGKDNLASVTAILGSIQRLVQAKQAGSQIFQNSGQLLEKTTALAEGYSRAYTGFFTWVSLAIVLCALATLACLVLMAKTYNDDIARRRLAAEHLKEAAEAERNSTQQAILRLMNEMGDLADGDLTVRATVTEDITGAIADSVNYTIEELSVLVRRINDAAIRVTTATESAQLTSDELIAATERQAQELRLAGETAQTMASSMSAASEDALQSAQVARRSLEAAQKGAAAVEDTIKGMNDIREKIQETSKRIKRLGESSQEIGEIVELISDITEQTNVLALNAAIQAASAGEAGRGFSVVAEEVQRLAERSAEATKQIGAIVKTIQTDTGDAVAAMENATRDVVDGAHLSETAGQELAEIERVSAETAELIERISVSTEIQAKAATQVAEKMKSILAITDRTTTGTQQTAVSIGELADLAVELKGSVSGFKV
;
A
#
# COMPACT_ATOMS: atom_id res chain seq x y z
N MET A 1 1.09 17.83 -47.98
CA MET A 1 2.07 18.41 -48.93
C MET A 1 1.48 18.29 -50.32
N ALA A 2 1.10 19.42 -50.91
CA ALA A 2 0.62 19.50 -52.29
C ALA A 2 1.78 19.83 -53.24
N PHE A 3 1.59 19.52 -54.54
CA PHE A 3 1.97 20.25 -55.77
C PHE A 3 2.36 19.26 -56.88
N LYS A 4 2.03 19.39 -58.18
CA LYS A 4 1.17 20.30 -58.95
C LYS A 4 1.08 19.75 -60.40
N LEU A 5 -0.06 19.98 -61.06
CA LEU A 5 -0.35 19.98 -62.52
C LEU A 5 0.57 20.95 -63.34
N PRO A 6 0.33 21.27 -64.65
CA PRO A 6 0.06 20.51 -65.89
C PRO A 6 0.85 21.04 -67.14
N GLY A 7 0.68 20.36 -68.29
CA GLY A 7 0.62 20.80 -69.71
C GLY A 7 1.46 21.96 -70.30
N LEU A 8 1.93 21.78 -71.55
CA LEU A 8 1.97 22.82 -72.60
C LEU A 8 2.21 22.24 -74.01
N SER A 9 1.44 22.78 -74.95
CA SER A 9 1.39 22.54 -76.40
C SER A 9 2.61 23.04 -77.18
N ARG A 10 2.90 22.45 -78.36
CA ARG A 10 2.80 23.12 -79.68
C ARG A 10 3.28 22.25 -80.86
N SER A 11 2.37 22.08 -81.82
CA SER A 11 2.48 22.24 -83.28
C SER A 11 3.82 21.99 -84.00
N GLY A 12 3.77 21.12 -85.01
CA GLY A 12 4.72 21.02 -86.11
C GLY A 12 4.16 20.19 -87.26
N SER A 13 3.29 20.79 -88.07
CA SER A 13 2.77 20.23 -89.33
C SER A 13 3.77 20.41 -90.46
N GLN A 14 4.05 19.36 -91.25
CA GLN A 14 4.19 19.53 -92.70
C GLN A 14 3.88 18.25 -93.49
N LYS A 15 3.12 18.45 -94.57
CA LYS A 15 2.50 17.50 -95.50
C LYS A 15 3.45 17.02 -96.61
N ALA A 16 2.96 15.98 -97.29
CA ALA A 16 3.06 15.68 -98.74
C ALA A 16 4.34 14.95 -99.19
N SER A 17 4.34 14.00 -100.12
CA SER A 17 3.32 13.33 -100.95
C SER A 17 4.03 12.35 -101.90
N LEU A 18 3.25 11.41 -102.47
CA LEU A 18 3.42 10.73 -103.78
C LEU A 18 4.30 9.46 -103.90
N ASN A 19 3.58 8.34 -104.10
CA ASN A 19 3.69 7.28 -105.13
C ASN A 19 5.08 6.90 -105.67
N ALA A 20 5.44 5.62 -105.59
CA ALA A 20 5.18 4.58 -106.60
C ALA A 20 6.07 3.32 -106.38
N ASP A 21 5.56 2.20 -106.89
CA ASP A 21 6.24 0.95 -107.28
C ASP A 21 6.59 -0.13 -106.21
N THR A 22 5.62 -1.03 -106.06
CA THR A 22 5.72 -2.49 -106.27
C THR A 22 7.12 -3.10 -106.35
N ILE A 23 7.53 -3.87 -105.33
CA ILE A 23 8.17 -5.19 -105.49
C ILE A 23 7.71 -6.10 -104.34
N LEU A 24 7.24 -7.29 -104.71
CA LEU A 24 6.88 -8.43 -103.87
C LEU A 24 8.11 -8.98 -103.13
N GLU A 25 8.05 -9.11 -101.81
CA GLU A 25 8.82 -10.15 -101.12
C GLU A 25 8.13 -10.60 -99.83
N SER A 26 7.88 -11.90 -99.77
CA SER A 26 7.25 -12.67 -98.70
C SER A 26 8.16 -12.80 -97.48
N GLY A 27 7.64 -12.49 -96.30
CA GLY A 27 8.30 -12.79 -95.01
C GLY A 27 7.29 -12.79 -93.87
N ASP A 28 7.02 -13.98 -93.32
CA ASP A 28 6.19 -14.25 -92.13
C ASP A 28 6.53 -13.35 -90.92
N PRO A 29 5.53 -12.89 -90.14
CA PRO A 29 5.77 -12.45 -88.78
C PRO A 29 5.55 -13.60 -87.80
N ALA A 30 6.65 -14.08 -87.22
CA ALA A 30 6.68 -15.00 -86.10
C ALA A 30 6.02 -14.40 -84.84
N HIS A 31 4.96 -15.04 -84.33
CA HIS A 31 4.48 -14.81 -82.98
C HIS A 31 5.41 -15.49 -81.97
N ALA A 32 6.23 -14.69 -81.28
CA ALA A 32 7.02 -15.14 -80.14
C ALA A 32 6.09 -15.36 -78.92
N THR A 33 5.59 -16.58 -78.75
CA THR A 33 5.00 -17.02 -77.49
C THR A 33 6.12 -17.28 -76.47
N THR A 34 6.27 -16.38 -75.48
CA THR A 34 7.03 -16.66 -74.26
C THR A 34 6.27 -17.70 -73.43
N SER A 35 6.45 -18.97 -73.82
CA SER A 35 6.08 -20.12 -73.00
C SER A 35 7.28 -20.50 -72.14
N LEU A 36 7.05 -20.77 -70.85
CA LEU A 36 8.07 -21.30 -69.94
C LEU A 36 8.67 -22.58 -70.56
N PRO A 37 10.01 -22.78 -70.52
CA PRO A 37 10.70 -23.82 -71.28
C PRO A 37 10.28 -25.26 -70.94
N PHE A 38 9.61 -25.47 -69.80
CA PHE A 38 9.10 -26.79 -69.38
C PHE A 38 7.71 -27.14 -69.96
N LEU A 39 6.98 -26.17 -70.52
CA LEU A 39 5.60 -26.34 -71.00
C LEU A 39 5.47 -26.32 -72.53
N ALA A 40 6.56 -26.06 -73.27
CA ALA A 40 6.55 -26.02 -74.72
C ALA A 40 6.30 -27.42 -75.33
N GLY A 41 5.25 -27.55 -76.16
CA GLY A 41 4.97 -28.75 -76.97
C GLY A 41 3.93 -29.75 -76.42
N LYS A 42 3.29 -29.48 -75.26
CA LYS A 42 2.24 -30.35 -74.69
C LYS A 42 0.83 -29.82 -75.01
N SER A 43 -0.16 -30.72 -75.10
CA SER A 43 -1.57 -30.32 -75.32
C SER A 43 -2.09 -29.47 -74.15
N ALA A 44 -3.05 -28.57 -74.38
CA ALA A 44 -3.55 -27.71 -73.32
C ALA A 44 -4.18 -28.49 -72.15
N ALA A 45 -4.79 -29.65 -72.44
CA ALA A 45 -5.29 -30.58 -71.43
C ALA A 45 -4.16 -31.14 -70.54
N GLU A 46 -2.99 -31.41 -71.10
CA GLU A 46 -1.81 -31.84 -70.34
C GLU A 46 -1.16 -30.69 -69.56
N GLN A 47 -1.13 -29.47 -70.11
CA GLN A 47 -0.64 -28.28 -69.39
C GLN A 47 -1.52 -27.96 -68.17
N LEU A 48 -2.85 -28.01 -68.32
CA LEU A 48 -3.80 -27.83 -67.21
C LEU A 48 -3.66 -28.95 -66.16
N ARG A 49 -3.48 -30.20 -66.59
CA ARG A 49 -3.29 -31.33 -65.66
C ARG A 49 -1.99 -31.19 -64.86
N LEU A 50 -0.94 -30.64 -65.46
CA LEU A 50 0.35 -30.45 -64.84
C LEU A 50 0.40 -29.21 -63.91
N LEU A 51 -0.35 -28.15 -64.22
CA LEU A 51 -0.54 -26.97 -63.36
C LEU A 51 -1.49 -27.22 -62.18
N ARG A 52 -2.41 -28.20 -62.26
CA ARG A 52 -3.37 -28.53 -61.19
C ARG A 52 -2.71 -29.10 -59.94
N ILE A 53 -1.64 -29.88 -60.13
CA ILE A 53 -0.90 -30.50 -59.03
C ILE A 53 -0.24 -29.43 -58.13
N PRO A 54 0.58 -28.49 -58.64
CA PRO A 54 1.18 -27.45 -57.80
C PRO A 54 0.13 -26.49 -57.21
N PHE A 55 -0.96 -26.17 -57.93
CA PHE A 55 -2.05 -25.37 -57.37
C PHE A 55 -2.67 -26.01 -56.13
N LEU A 56 -3.01 -27.30 -56.18
CA LEU A 56 -3.58 -28.02 -55.05
C LEU A 56 -2.58 -28.15 -53.89
N ILE A 57 -1.29 -28.34 -54.18
CA ILE A 57 -0.24 -28.40 -53.17
C ILE A 57 -0.11 -27.07 -52.44
N PHE A 58 0.01 -25.94 -53.16
CA PHE A 58 0.12 -24.63 -52.53
C PHE A 58 -1.16 -24.22 -51.80
N ALA A 59 -2.34 -24.54 -52.33
CA ALA A 59 -3.61 -24.29 -51.63
C ALA A 59 -3.70 -25.10 -50.33
N ALA A 60 -3.34 -26.39 -50.35
CA ALA A 60 -3.30 -27.23 -49.16
C ALA A 60 -2.25 -26.76 -48.15
N LEU A 61 -1.08 -26.30 -48.61
CA LEU A 61 -0.04 -25.72 -47.75
C LEU A 61 -0.51 -24.41 -47.11
N THR A 62 -1.16 -23.51 -47.84
CA THR A 62 -1.72 -22.27 -47.28
C THR A 62 -2.76 -22.58 -46.20
N ILE A 63 -3.69 -23.51 -46.46
CA ILE A 63 -4.67 -23.96 -45.47
C ILE A 63 -3.97 -24.61 -44.26
N GLY A 64 -2.97 -25.46 -44.52
CA GLY A 64 -2.18 -26.12 -43.48
C GLY A 64 -1.43 -25.13 -42.59
N PHE A 65 -0.78 -24.11 -43.17
CA PHE A 65 -0.08 -23.07 -42.42
C PHE A 65 -1.05 -22.18 -41.65
N VAL A 66 -2.22 -21.85 -42.18
CA VAL A 66 -3.26 -21.08 -41.47
C VAL A 66 -3.80 -21.88 -40.28
N LEU A 67 -4.14 -23.15 -40.47
CA LEU A 67 -4.60 -24.02 -39.36
C LEU A 67 -3.52 -24.21 -38.29
N TYR A 68 -2.27 -24.36 -38.72
CA TYR A 68 -1.12 -24.46 -37.83
C TYR A 68 -0.87 -23.15 -37.06
N GLN A 69 -0.96 -21.98 -37.72
CA GLN A 69 -0.84 -20.67 -37.10
C GLN A 69 -1.94 -20.44 -36.07
N ILE A 70 -3.20 -20.78 -36.38
CA ILE A 70 -4.32 -20.68 -35.44
C ILE A 70 -4.06 -21.55 -34.20
N ARG A 71 -3.57 -22.79 -34.39
CA ARG A 71 -3.30 -23.70 -33.27
C ARG A 71 -2.11 -23.27 -32.41
N VAL A 72 -1.00 -22.84 -33.02
CA VAL A 72 0.18 -22.35 -32.30
C VAL A 72 -0.10 -21.02 -31.60
N SER A 73 -0.86 -20.12 -32.24
CA SER A 73 -1.29 -18.86 -31.62
C SER A 73 -2.17 -19.09 -30.40
N GLY A 74 -3.05 -20.10 -30.45
CA GLY A 74 -3.86 -20.49 -29.28
C GLY A 74 -3.01 -20.90 -28.09
N PHE A 75 -1.94 -21.68 -28.32
CA PHE A 75 -1.01 -22.06 -27.26
C PHE A 75 -0.25 -20.87 -26.67
N GLY A 76 0.26 -19.97 -27.52
CA GLY A 76 0.99 -18.78 -27.07
C GLY A 76 0.17 -17.90 -26.13
N THR A 77 -1.10 -17.64 -26.48
CA THR A 77 -2.02 -16.90 -25.62
C THR A 77 -2.27 -17.62 -24.30
N ALA A 78 -2.51 -18.93 -24.33
CA ALA A 78 -2.74 -19.73 -23.12
C ALA A 78 -1.54 -19.71 -22.15
N TYR A 79 -0.30 -19.84 -22.64
CA TYR A 79 0.89 -19.78 -21.78
C TYR A 79 1.11 -18.39 -21.15
N VAL A 80 0.90 -17.32 -21.91
CA VAL A 80 1.01 -15.95 -21.40
C VAL A 80 -0.06 -15.68 -20.34
N THR A 81 -1.29 -16.15 -20.56
CA THR A 81 -2.38 -16.06 -19.57
C THR A 81 -2.04 -16.85 -18.31
N ALA A 82 -1.58 -18.10 -18.43
CA ALA A 82 -1.18 -18.92 -17.28
C ALA A 82 -0.07 -18.25 -16.46
N ALA A 83 0.98 -17.73 -17.12
CA ALA A 83 2.06 -17.01 -16.45
C ALA A 83 1.56 -15.71 -15.80
N GLY A 84 0.66 -14.98 -16.46
CA GLY A 84 0.01 -13.79 -15.93
C GLY A 84 -0.88 -14.07 -14.70
N GLN A 85 -1.58 -15.19 -14.67
CA GLN A 85 -2.38 -15.65 -13.53
C GLN A 85 -1.48 -16.09 -12.37
N MET A 86 -0.43 -16.88 -12.62
CA MET A 86 0.57 -17.25 -11.62
C MET A 86 1.20 -16.01 -10.95
N ARG A 87 1.47 -14.96 -11.73
CA ARG A 87 1.93 -13.67 -11.22
C ARG A 87 0.94 -13.08 -10.20
N THR A 88 -0.34 -13.00 -10.54
CA THR A 88 -1.39 -12.48 -9.62
C THR A 88 -1.54 -13.37 -8.38
N LEU A 89 -1.57 -14.69 -8.56
CA LEU A 89 -1.68 -15.67 -7.48
C LEU A 89 -0.50 -15.59 -6.50
N SER A 90 0.71 -15.27 -6.97
CA SER A 90 1.87 -15.05 -6.10
C SER A 90 1.65 -13.89 -5.11
N GLN A 91 0.99 -12.81 -5.55
CA GLN A 91 0.65 -11.67 -4.69
C GLN A 91 -0.50 -12.00 -3.73
N GLN A 92 -1.50 -12.74 -4.20
CA GLN A 92 -2.61 -13.20 -3.36
C GLN A 92 -2.11 -14.14 -2.26
N LEU A 93 -1.21 -15.08 -2.57
CA LEU A 93 -0.54 -15.94 -1.58
C LEU A 93 0.20 -15.11 -0.52
N ALA A 94 0.91 -14.06 -0.92
CA ALA A 94 1.61 -13.18 0.01
C ALA A 94 0.63 -12.51 0.99
N LYS A 95 -0.43 -11.89 0.46
CA LYS A 95 -1.46 -11.22 1.25
C LYS A 95 -2.21 -12.18 2.16
N ALA A 96 -2.68 -13.30 1.61
CA ALA A 96 -3.42 -14.33 2.35
C ALA A 96 -2.55 -14.93 3.44
N SER A 97 -1.25 -15.14 3.20
CA SER A 97 -0.32 -15.64 4.24
C SER A 97 -0.19 -14.66 5.41
N GLN A 98 -0.07 -13.35 5.18
CA GLN A 98 0.02 -12.36 6.25
C GLN A 98 -1.25 -12.28 7.09
N LEU A 99 -2.43 -12.37 6.47
CA LEU A 99 -3.71 -12.38 7.19
C LEU A 99 -3.92 -13.71 7.93
N ALA A 100 -3.53 -14.84 7.33
CA ALA A 100 -3.58 -16.16 7.96
C ALA A 100 -2.67 -16.21 9.21
N LEU A 101 -1.51 -15.54 9.18
CA LEU A 101 -0.62 -15.39 10.35
C LEU A 101 -1.25 -14.61 11.51
N GLN A 102 -2.31 -13.84 11.27
CA GLN A 102 -3.10 -13.15 12.29
C GLN A 102 -4.28 -14.00 12.79
N GLY A 103 -4.46 -15.20 12.25
CA GLY A 103 -5.51 -16.13 12.64
C GLY A 103 -6.86 -15.88 11.95
N GLU A 104 -6.89 -15.12 10.85
CA GLU A 104 -8.10 -14.86 10.06
C GLU A 104 -8.54 -16.10 9.26
N PRO A 105 -9.70 -16.74 9.57
CA PRO A 105 -10.11 -17.99 8.92
C PRO A 105 -10.33 -17.87 7.41
N ALA A 106 -10.87 -16.74 6.95
CA ALA A 106 -11.12 -16.50 5.52
C ALA A 106 -9.82 -16.48 4.70
N ALA A 107 -8.71 -16.02 5.29
CA ALA A 107 -7.41 -15.96 4.63
C ALA A 107 -6.81 -17.35 4.37
N PHE A 108 -7.10 -18.35 5.21
CA PHE A 108 -6.66 -19.73 4.97
C PHE A 108 -7.36 -20.35 3.76
N ALA A 109 -8.65 -20.04 3.54
CA ALA A 109 -9.37 -20.47 2.34
C ALA A 109 -8.76 -19.86 1.07
N GLU A 110 -8.48 -18.55 1.08
CA GLU A 110 -7.83 -17.85 -0.04
C GLU A 110 -6.40 -18.36 -0.30
N LEU A 111 -5.63 -18.65 0.76
CA LEU A 111 -4.29 -19.23 0.66
C LEU A 111 -4.33 -20.63 0.02
N LYS A 112 -5.28 -21.48 0.42
CA LYS A 112 -5.45 -22.83 -0.12
C LYS A 112 -5.86 -22.81 -1.58
N ASP A 113 -6.82 -21.96 -1.93
CA ASP A 113 -7.28 -21.80 -3.31
C ASP A 113 -6.16 -21.28 -4.21
N SER A 114 -5.46 -20.23 -3.78
CA SER A 114 -4.34 -19.66 -4.54
C SER A 114 -3.21 -20.67 -4.76
N ARG A 115 -2.90 -21.47 -3.73
CA ARG A 115 -1.91 -22.56 -3.81
C ARG A 115 -2.32 -23.63 -4.81
N GLN A 116 -3.58 -24.06 -4.77
CA GLN A 116 -4.10 -25.08 -5.68
C GLN A 116 -4.10 -24.60 -7.13
N GLN A 117 -4.58 -23.39 -7.38
CA GLN A 117 -4.59 -22.80 -8.72
C GLN A 117 -3.18 -22.59 -9.28
N PHE A 118 -2.25 -22.07 -8.47
CA PHE A 118 -0.86 -21.90 -8.91
C PHE A 118 -0.23 -23.25 -9.28
N THR A 119 -0.41 -24.28 -8.44
CA THR A 119 0.11 -25.62 -8.71
C THR A 119 -0.48 -26.23 -9.98
N ALA A 120 -1.80 -26.07 -10.18
CA ALA A 120 -2.49 -26.57 -11.36
C ALA A 120 -1.98 -25.87 -12.64
N LEU A 121 -1.84 -24.55 -12.62
CA LEU A 121 -1.31 -23.78 -13.74
C LEU A 121 0.15 -24.16 -14.04
N LEU A 122 0.98 -24.28 -13.01
CA LEU A 122 2.39 -24.65 -13.17
C LEU A 122 2.54 -26.05 -13.77
N SER A 123 1.76 -27.03 -13.30
CA SER A 123 1.77 -28.38 -13.88
C SER A 123 1.22 -28.39 -15.31
N ALA A 124 0.16 -27.62 -15.60
CA ALA A 124 -0.39 -27.52 -16.95
C ALA A 124 0.63 -26.96 -17.95
N VAL A 125 1.45 -25.96 -17.57
CA VAL A 125 2.50 -25.43 -18.45
C VAL A 125 3.76 -26.30 -18.51
N THR A 126 4.00 -27.14 -17.49
CA THR A 126 5.19 -28.00 -17.40
C THR A 126 4.97 -29.34 -18.08
N ASP A 127 3.91 -30.06 -17.71
CA ASP A 127 3.64 -31.43 -18.14
C ASP A 127 2.59 -31.51 -19.27
N GLY A 128 1.86 -30.40 -19.50
CA GLY A 128 0.76 -30.31 -20.43
C GLY A 128 -0.58 -30.53 -19.73
N GLY A 129 -1.59 -29.76 -20.13
CA GLY A 129 -2.87 -29.73 -19.43
C GLY A 129 -3.83 -28.72 -20.04
N ASP A 130 -4.92 -28.42 -19.34
CA ASP A 130 -5.89 -27.43 -19.77
C ASP A 130 -5.62 -26.08 -19.09
N VAL A 131 -5.59 -25.01 -19.88
CA VAL A 131 -5.53 -23.62 -19.41
C VAL A 131 -6.70 -22.87 -20.04
N GLU A 132 -7.71 -22.54 -19.23
CA GLU A 132 -8.96 -21.86 -19.66
C GLU A 132 -9.62 -22.48 -20.92
N GLY A 133 -9.75 -23.82 -20.96
CA GLY A 133 -10.37 -24.53 -22.08
C GLY A 133 -9.47 -24.72 -23.30
N SER A 134 -8.19 -24.33 -23.20
CA SER A 134 -7.16 -24.62 -24.20
C SER A 134 -6.19 -25.69 -23.68
N THR A 135 -6.22 -26.87 -24.30
CA THR A 135 -5.26 -27.94 -23.99
C THR A 135 -3.88 -27.60 -24.57
N VAL A 136 -2.93 -27.28 -23.70
CA VAL A 136 -1.55 -26.92 -24.07
C VAL A 136 -0.61 -28.12 -23.93
N PRO A 137 0.37 -28.28 -24.84
CA PRO A 137 1.45 -29.26 -24.66
C PRO A 137 2.37 -28.87 -23.50
N GLY A 138 3.00 -29.85 -22.84
CA GLY A 138 3.97 -29.58 -21.76
C GLY A 138 5.32 -29.10 -22.31
N GLY A 139 5.96 -28.19 -21.59
CA GLY A 139 7.37 -27.83 -21.79
C GLY A 139 7.65 -27.18 -23.15
N SER A 140 7.48 -25.85 -23.23
CA SER A 140 8.03 -25.09 -24.35
C SER A 140 9.55 -25.03 -24.26
N SER A 141 10.26 -25.53 -25.26
CA SER A 141 11.74 -25.50 -25.34
C SER A 141 12.32 -24.08 -25.37
N ALA A 142 11.48 -23.05 -25.49
CA ALA A 142 11.90 -21.66 -25.57
C ALA A 142 12.05 -20.97 -24.20
N VAL A 143 11.54 -21.56 -23.11
CA VAL A 143 11.53 -20.95 -21.75
C VAL A 143 11.89 -21.96 -20.65
N THR A 144 12.71 -22.96 -20.97
CA THR A 144 13.08 -24.04 -20.05
C THR A 144 13.74 -23.53 -18.77
N ASP A 145 14.57 -22.50 -18.87
CA ASP A 145 15.31 -21.96 -17.72
C ASP A 145 14.38 -21.15 -16.80
N GLU A 146 13.52 -20.31 -17.37
CA GLU A 146 12.51 -19.55 -16.64
C GLU A 146 11.50 -20.47 -15.95
N LEU A 147 11.05 -21.52 -16.65
CA LEU A 147 10.11 -22.49 -16.11
C LEU A 147 10.73 -23.33 -14.98
N ALA A 148 11.99 -23.73 -15.11
CA ALA A 148 12.73 -24.41 -14.04
C ALA A 148 12.88 -23.51 -12.80
N ALA A 149 13.20 -22.22 -13.02
CA ALA A 149 13.35 -21.26 -11.93
C ALA A 149 12.05 -20.99 -11.16
N VAL A 150 10.90 -20.92 -11.86
CA VAL A 150 9.58 -20.82 -11.22
C VAL A 150 9.26 -22.12 -10.46
N THR A 151 9.54 -23.28 -11.05
CA THR A 151 9.28 -24.59 -10.44
C THR A 151 10.07 -24.79 -9.15
N GLU A 152 11.37 -24.49 -9.14
CA GLU A 152 12.21 -24.64 -7.95
C GLU A 152 11.74 -23.74 -6.80
N LEU A 153 11.41 -22.49 -7.11
CA LEU A 153 10.94 -21.53 -6.11
C LEU A 153 9.53 -21.86 -5.62
N TRP A 154 8.67 -22.36 -6.51
CA TRP A 154 7.32 -22.81 -6.16
C TRP A 154 7.38 -23.98 -5.18
N GLN A 155 8.25 -24.98 -5.39
CA GLN A 155 8.35 -26.12 -4.47
C GLN A 155 8.65 -25.69 -3.03
N LYS A 156 9.54 -24.70 -2.84
CA LYS A 156 9.83 -24.13 -1.51
C LYS A 156 8.60 -23.43 -0.94
N THR A 157 7.99 -22.56 -1.73
CA THR A 157 6.80 -21.79 -1.34
C THR A 157 5.58 -22.66 -1.04
N ASP A 158 5.37 -23.73 -1.81
CA ASP A 158 4.29 -24.70 -1.63
C ASP A 158 4.43 -25.47 -0.31
N LYS A 159 5.67 -25.85 0.04
CA LYS A 159 5.98 -26.50 1.31
C LYS A 159 5.71 -25.58 2.49
N ASP A 160 6.11 -24.31 2.40
CA ASP A 160 5.85 -23.31 3.45
C ASP A 160 4.35 -23.02 3.57
N ALA A 161 3.64 -22.89 2.44
CA ALA A 161 2.19 -22.72 2.40
C ALA A 161 1.47 -23.93 3.02
N GLY A 162 1.92 -25.16 2.73
CA GLY A 162 1.43 -26.38 3.37
C GLY A 162 1.63 -26.35 4.88
N SER A 163 2.84 -26.00 5.33
CA SER A 163 3.18 -25.89 6.75
C SER A 163 2.33 -24.85 7.47
N LEU A 164 2.06 -23.71 6.83
CA LEU A 164 1.19 -22.66 7.36
C LEU A 164 -0.27 -23.14 7.49
N ILE A 165 -0.80 -23.80 6.46
CA ILE A 165 -2.17 -24.36 6.44
C ILE A 165 -2.34 -25.43 7.53
N GLU A 166 -1.34 -26.29 7.76
CA GLU A 166 -1.38 -27.27 8.85
C GLU A 166 -1.55 -26.64 10.25
N GLN A 167 -1.10 -25.39 10.41
CA GLN A 167 -1.19 -24.65 11.67
C GLN A 167 -2.43 -23.73 11.76
N GLU A 168 -3.38 -23.82 10.82
CA GLU A 168 -4.62 -23.03 10.80
C GLU A 168 -5.32 -23.00 12.17
N LYS A 169 -5.55 -24.18 12.75
CA LYS A 169 -6.22 -24.30 14.05
C LYS A 169 -5.46 -23.62 15.17
N ASN A 170 -4.13 -23.68 15.16
CA ASN A 170 -3.28 -23.08 16.20
C ASN A 170 -3.23 -21.55 16.06
N LEU A 171 -3.14 -21.03 14.83
CA LEU A 171 -3.18 -19.59 14.55
C LEU A 171 -4.55 -18.97 14.83
N ALA A 172 -5.64 -19.65 14.47
CA ALA A 172 -6.99 -19.23 14.84
C ALA A 172 -7.19 -19.25 16.37
N SER A 173 -6.63 -20.24 17.06
CA SER A 173 -6.65 -20.31 18.52
C SER A 173 -5.84 -19.18 19.16
N LEU A 174 -4.67 -18.82 18.58
CA LEU A 174 -3.88 -17.66 19.00
C LEU A 174 -4.68 -16.37 18.87
N GLY A 175 -5.30 -16.11 17.71
CA GLY A 175 -6.14 -14.93 17.49
C GLY A 175 -7.30 -14.85 18.49
N LYS A 176 -7.99 -15.98 18.74
CA LYS A 176 -9.06 -16.06 19.74
C LYS A 176 -8.56 -15.82 21.17
N ALA A 177 -7.41 -16.36 21.54
CA ALA A 177 -6.80 -16.17 22.85
C ALA A 177 -6.40 -14.71 23.07
N VAL A 178 -5.75 -14.08 22.09
CA VAL A 178 -5.37 -12.65 22.15
C VAL A 178 -6.60 -11.76 22.19
N ASN A 179 -7.66 -12.06 21.43
CA ASN A 179 -8.91 -11.32 21.50
C ASN A 179 -9.59 -11.43 22.89
N THR A 180 -9.54 -12.62 23.49
CA THR A 180 -10.03 -12.85 24.86
C THR A 180 -9.23 -12.02 25.86
N ILE A 181 -7.90 -12.02 25.74
CA ILE A 181 -7.00 -11.22 26.58
C ILE A 181 -7.34 -9.73 26.45
N ASN A 182 -7.47 -9.22 25.23
CA ASN A 182 -7.79 -7.81 24.97
C ASN A 182 -9.17 -7.41 25.49
N THR A 183 -10.17 -8.29 25.37
CA THR A 183 -11.54 -8.01 25.85
C THR A 183 -11.62 -8.01 27.37
N LYS A 184 -10.85 -8.87 28.03
CA LYS A 184 -10.82 -8.98 29.49
C LYS A 184 -9.84 -8.02 30.17
N ASN A 185 -8.83 -7.53 29.45
CA ASN A 185 -7.78 -6.67 30.02
C ASN A 185 -8.31 -5.38 30.67
N PRO A 186 -9.27 -4.62 30.09
CA PRO A 186 -9.85 -3.45 30.76
C PRO A 186 -10.51 -3.79 32.09
N GLN A 187 -11.23 -4.92 32.16
CA GLN A 187 -11.86 -5.39 33.41
C GLN A 187 -10.83 -5.81 34.45
N LEU A 188 -9.75 -6.48 34.03
CA LEU A 188 -8.64 -6.84 34.91
C LEU A 188 -7.93 -5.60 35.46
N LEU A 189 -7.68 -4.62 34.60
CA LEU A 189 -7.05 -3.36 34.97
C LEU A 189 -7.92 -2.63 36.02
N GLU A 190 -9.19 -2.42 35.72
CA GLU A 190 -10.14 -1.75 36.61
C GLU A 190 -10.25 -2.47 37.97
N LEU A 191 -10.40 -3.79 37.98
CA LEU A 191 -10.46 -4.58 39.21
C LEU A 191 -9.14 -4.52 39.99
N SER A 192 -7.99 -4.53 39.31
CA SER A 192 -6.68 -4.42 39.96
C SER A 192 -6.45 -3.04 40.57
N GLU A 193 -6.90 -1.96 39.92
CA GLU A 193 -6.86 -0.59 40.44
C GLU A 193 -7.80 -0.43 41.64
N GLN A 194 -9.01 -0.99 41.58
CA GLN A 194 -9.94 -0.99 42.71
C GLN A 194 -9.36 -1.74 43.93
N VAL A 195 -8.72 -2.90 43.72
CA VAL A 195 -8.04 -3.64 44.79
C VAL A 195 -6.90 -2.81 45.39
N ALA A 196 -6.07 -2.17 44.56
CA ALA A 196 -4.97 -1.32 45.03
C ALA A 196 -5.49 -0.11 45.84
N ALA A 197 -6.54 0.55 45.36
CA ALA A 197 -7.18 1.69 46.04
C ALA A 197 -7.79 1.28 47.39
N LEU A 198 -8.54 0.18 47.44
CA LEU A 198 -9.13 -0.34 48.67
C LEU A 198 -8.08 -0.77 49.70
N LYS A 199 -6.95 -1.32 49.24
CA LYS A 199 -5.82 -1.65 50.11
C LYS A 199 -5.16 -0.40 50.68
N LEU A 200 -5.00 0.65 49.89
CA LEU A 200 -4.46 1.94 50.33
C LEU A 200 -5.38 2.62 51.35
N GLN A 201 -6.70 2.62 51.11
CA GLN A 201 -7.70 3.19 52.02
C GLN A 201 -7.84 2.38 53.32
N GLY A 202 -7.71 1.06 53.25
CA GLY A 202 -7.82 0.14 54.39
C GLY A 202 -6.58 0.08 55.30
N GLY A 203 -5.57 0.94 55.09
CA GLY A 203 -4.34 0.96 55.89
C GLY A 203 -3.46 -0.28 55.73
N ALA A 204 -3.51 -0.92 54.55
CA ALA A 204 -2.69 -2.11 54.27
C ALA A 204 -1.19 -1.79 54.36
N SER A 205 -0.38 -2.82 54.63
CA SER A 205 1.07 -2.64 54.72
C SER A 205 1.68 -2.19 53.39
N ALA A 206 2.79 -1.45 53.42
CA ALA A 206 3.51 -1.02 52.22
C ALA A 206 3.82 -2.21 51.27
N ARG A 207 4.05 -3.40 51.83
CA ARG A 207 4.25 -4.65 51.07
C ARG A 207 2.99 -5.08 50.31
N GLU A 208 1.80 -4.97 50.90
CA GLU A 208 0.54 -5.31 50.21
C GLU A 208 0.23 -4.34 49.09
N ILE A 209 0.46 -3.04 49.32
CA ILE A 209 0.23 -1.99 48.32
C ILE A 209 1.18 -2.20 47.12
N ALA A 210 2.46 -2.52 47.38
CA ALA A 210 3.43 -2.82 46.33
C ALA A 210 3.02 -4.02 45.48
N VAL A 211 2.52 -5.11 46.10
CA VAL A 211 2.04 -6.29 45.36
C VAL A 211 0.78 -5.94 44.54
N ALA A 212 -0.16 -5.16 45.10
CA ALA A 212 -1.35 -4.73 44.36
C ALA A 212 -1.02 -3.87 43.14
N ASN A 213 -0.11 -2.91 43.26
CA ASN A 213 0.36 -2.10 42.13
C ASN A 213 1.14 -2.92 41.09
N GLN A 214 1.87 -3.95 41.51
CA GLN A 214 2.55 -4.83 40.57
C GLN A 214 1.57 -5.69 39.76
N VAL A 215 0.45 -6.11 40.35
CA VAL A 215 -0.64 -6.78 39.63
C VAL A 215 -1.22 -5.88 38.53
N VAL A 216 -1.45 -4.59 38.81
CA VAL A 216 -1.88 -3.59 37.81
C VAL A 216 -0.91 -3.56 36.62
N MET A 217 0.39 -3.39 36.88
CA MET A 217 1.44 -3.40 35.86
C MET A 217 1.47 -4.69 35.02
N LEU A 218 1.28 -5.85 35.66
CA LEU A 218 1.30 -7.15 35.00
C LEU A 218 0.12 -7.34 34.03
N THR A 219 -1.07 -6.82 34.35
CA THR A 219 -2.23 -6.88 33.42
C THR A 219 -1.89 -6.25 32.07
N GLN A 220 -1.33 -5.04 32.10
CA GLN A 220 -0.93 -4.30 30.91
C GLN A 220 0.20 -4.98 30.14
N ARG A 221 1.23 -5.48 30.84
CA ARG A 221 2.36 -6.18 30.20
C ARG A 221 1.94 -7.49 29.54
N ILE A 222 1.07 -8.28 30.17
CA ILE A 222 0.55 -9.54 29.60
C ILE A 222 -0.21 -9.24 28.30
N ALA A 223 -1.10 -8.25 28.30
CA ALA A 223 -1.83 -7.85 27.09
C ALA A 223 -0.89 -7.34 25.99
N LYS A 224 0.08 -6.49 26.34
CA LYS A 224 1.09 -5.99 25.39
C LYS A 224 1.88 -7.13 24.74
N ASN A 225 2.40 -8.06 25.54
CA ASN A 225 3.21 -9.18 25.05
C ASN A 225 2.37 -10.17 24.21
N ALA A 226 1.12 -10.42 24.59
CA ALA A 226 0.21 -11.26 23.81
C ALA A 226 -0.10 -10.64 22.43
N ASN A 227 -0.32 -9.33 22.35
CA ASN A 227 -0.52 -8.63 21.08
C ASN A 227 0.73 -8.65 20.19
N ALA A 228 1.92 -8.52 20.78
CA ALA A 228 3.18 -8.59 20.03
C ALA A 228 3.36 -9.95 19.33
N LEU A 229 2.94 -11.05 19.97
CA LEU A 229 2.97 -12.39 19.34
C LEU A 229 2.00 -12.54 18.16
N LEU A 230 0.89 -11.79 18.17
CA LEU A 230 -0.09 -11.82 17.08
C LEU A 230 0.38 -11.01 15.86
N VAL A 231 0.89 -9.80 16.08
CA VAL A 231 1.23 -8.85 15.02
C VAL A 231 2.57 -9.16 14.36
N ALA A 232 3.55 -9.65 15.11
CA ALA A 232 4.88 -9.88 14.57
C ALA A 232 4.89 -10.97 13.47
N ASN A 233 5.73 -10.77 12.46
CA ASN A 233 5.97 -11.74 11.38
C ASN A 233 6.80 -12.95 11.85
N ALA A 234 7.51 -12.80 12.97
CA ALA A 234 8.24 -13.85 13.66
C ALA A 234 7.98 -13.71 15.16
N ILE A 235 7.88 -14.84 15.86
CA ILE A 235 7.74 -14.85 17.31
C ILE A 235 9.12 -14.66 17.92
N ASP A 236 9.29 -13.57 18.66
CA ASP A 236 10.46 -13.35 19.50
C ASP A 236 10.42 -14.30 20.71
N PRO A 237 11.41 -15.19 20.89
CA PRO A 237 11.49 -16.07 22.05
C PRO A 237 11.48 -15.31 23.38
N GLU A 238 12.01 -14.10 23.42
CA GLU A 238 12.03 -13.26 24.61
C GLU A 238 10.63 -12.79 24.98
N VAL A 239 9.83 -12.35 24.00
CA VAL A 239 8.43 -11.94 24.23
C VAL A 239 7.58 -13.11 24.73
N ALA A 240 7.77 -14.31 24.15
CA ALA A 240 7.08 -15.51 24.60
C ALA A 240 7.49 -15.90 26.04
N PHE A 241 8.78 -15.79 26.36
CA PHE A 241 9.29 -16.05 27.70
C PHE A 241 8.74 -15.04 28.72
N LEU A 242 8.78 -13.75 28.40
CA LEU A 242 8.25 -12.68 29.25
C LEU A 242 6.75 -12.83 29.47
N LEU A 243 5.98 -13.21 28.43
CA LEU A 243 4.56 -13.49 28.58
C LEU A 243 4.31 -14.62 29.60
N GLY A 244 5.07 -15.72 29.53
CA GLY A 244 4.97 -16.81 30.50
C GLY A 244 5.39 -16.42 31.91
N LYS A 245 6.48 -15.65 32.04
CA LYS A 245 6.96 -15.12 33.32
C LYS A 245 5.93 -14.20 33.97
N ASP A 246 5.44 -13.21 33.23
CA ASP A 246 4.49 -12.21 33.74
C ASP A 246 3.16 -12.87 34.15
N THR A 247 2.72 -13.89 33.39
CA THR A 247 1.53 -14.71 33.69
C THR A 247 1.70 -15.50 34.99
N ASN A 248 2.87 -16.10 35.22
CA ASN A 248 3.15 -16.81 36.47
C ASN A 248 3.23 -15.85 37.66
N THR A 249 3.94 -14.73 37.50
CA THR A 249 4.03 -13.71 38.55
C THR A 249 2.66 -13.12 38.88
N PHE A 250 1.80 -12.87 37.89
CA PHE A 250 0.45 -12.37 38.11
C PHE A 250 -0.38 -13.31 38.98
N ARG A 251 -0.35 -14.62 38.68
CA ARG A 251 -1.02 -15.66 39.48
C ARG A 251 -0.47 -15.73 40.91
N GLU A 252 0.85 -15.79 41.06
CA GLU A 252 1.50 -15.84 42.38
C GLU A 252 1.15 -14.60 43.24
N GLN A 253 1.07 -13.42 42.62
CA GLN A 253 0.74 -12.19 43.32
C GLN A 253 -0.72 -12.10 43.73
N ILE A 254 -1.66 -12.59 42.91
CA ILE A 254 -3.06 -12.70 43.31
C ILE A 254 -3.21 -13.66 44.50
N GLU A 255 -2.58 -14.84 44.45
CA GLU A 255 -2.59 -15.80 45.56
C GLU A 255 -1.97 -15.21 46.83
N GLN A 256 -0.88 -14.46 46.69
CA GLN A 256 -0.23 -13.78 47.80
C GLN A 256 -1.13 -12.70 48.41
N LEU A 257 -1.78 -11.87 47.57
CA LEU A 257 -2.74 -10.87 48.03
C LEU A 257 -3.91 -11.51 48.76
N GLN A 258 -4.40 -12.68 48.32
CA GLN A 258 -5.50 -13.38 48.99
C GLN A 258 -5.12 -13.82 50.40
N LYS A 259 -3.90 -14.35 50.57
CA LYS A 259 -3.38 -14.77 51.89
C LYS A 259 -3.14 -13.59 52.82
N MET A 260 -2.74 -12.43 52.28
CA MET A 260 -2.47 -11.22 53.06
C MET A 260 -3.76 -10.44 53.40
N THR A 261 -4.85 -10.67 52.68
CA THR A 261 -6.13 -9.96 52.90
C THR A 261 -6.99 -10.66 53.95
N ALA A 262 -7.23 -9.98 55.07
CA ALA A 262 -8.11 -10.44 56.14
C ALA A 262 -9.56 -10.70 55.67
N ASP A 263 -10.22 -11.68 56.29
CA ASP A 263 -11.64 -11.98 56.06
C ASP A 263 -12.56 -10.79 56.38
N GLY A 264 -13.54 -10.52 55.52
CA GLY A 264 -14.54 -9.46 55.71
C GLY A 264 -14.17 -8.06 55.20
N ASN A 265 -12.98 -7.88 54.59
CA ASN A 265 -12.58 -6.64 53.93
C ASN A 265 -13.20 -6.54 52.51
N ASP A 266 -13.72 -5.38 52.11
CA ASP A 266 -14.24 -5.11 50.76
C ASP A 266 -13.21 -5.43 49.66
N ALA A 267 -11.92 -5.27 49.95
CA ALA A 267 -10.82 -5.66 49.06
C ALA A 267 -10.81 -7.17 48.75
N LYS A 268 -11.31 -8.02 49.65
CA LYS A 268 -11.35 -9.48 49.47
C LYS A 268 -12.40 -9.88 48.42
N GLY A 269 -13.55 -9.21 48.39
CA GLY A 269 -14.58 -9.41 47.37
C GLY A 269 -14.05 -9.05 45.98
N LYS A 270 -13.42 -7.88 45.85
CA LYS A 270 -12.82 -7.43 44.58
C LYS A 270 -11.66 -8.29 44.12
N LEU A 271 -10.87 -8.82 45.05
CA LEU A 271 -9.79 -9.75 44.73
C LEU A 271 -10.31 -11.11 44.22
N ALA A 272 -11.47 -11.58 44.71
CA ALA A 272 -12.12 -12.79 44.18
C ALA A 272 -12.71 -12.56 42.78
N GLU A 273 -13.29 -11.38 42.52
CA GLU A 273 -13.70 -10.97 41.16
C GLU A 273 -12.49 -10.91 40.20
N LEU A 274 -11.38 -10.30 40.65
CA LEU A 274 -10.14 -10.21 39.88
C LEU A 274 -9.56 -11.60 39.56
N GLU A 275 -9.54 -12.52 40.53
CA GLU A 275 -9.09 -13.89 40.32
C GLU A 275 -9.97 -14.62 39.29
N SER A 276 -11.29 -14.49 39.41
CA SER A 276 -12.26 -15.11 38.50
C SER A 276 -12.04 -14.67 37.06
N VAL A 277 -11.95 -13.36 36.81
CA VAL A 277 -11.65 -12.81 35.47
C VAL A 277 -10.22 -13.17 35.05
N GLY A 278 -9.28 -13.19 35.99
CA GLY A 278 -7.89 -13.54 35.76
C GLY A 278 -7.73 -14.97 35.27
N LYS A 279 -8.52 -15.91 35.77
CA LYS A 279 -8.44 -17.33 35.41
C LYS A 279 -8.71 -17.58 33.93
N ASP A 280 -9.72 -16.92 33.36
CA ASP A 280 -10.04 -17.02 31.93
C ASP A 280 -8.92 -16.44 31.05
N ASN A 281 -8.32 -15.34 31.51
CA ASN A 281 -7.18 -14.70 30.85
C ASN A 281 -5.91 -15.59 30.89
N LEU A 282 -5.60 -16.15 32.07
CA LEU A 282 -4.49 -17.08 32.28
C LEU A 282 -4.64 -18.37 31.44
N ALA A 283 -5.86 -18.88 31.30
CA ALA A 283 -6.14 -20.03 30.43
C ALA A 283 -5.85 -19.71 28.96
N SER A 284 -6.20 -18.50 28.51
CA SER A 284 -5.90 -18.02 27.15
C SER A 284 -4.39 -17.90 26.91
N VAL A 285 -3.64 -17.34 27.87
CA VAL A 285 -2.17 -17.27 27.76
C VAL A 285 -1.53 -18.67 27.77
N THR A 286 -2.04 -19.58 28.59
CA THR A 286 -1.54 -20.97 28.63
C THR A 286 -1.75 -21.69 27.30
N ALA A 287 -2.88 -21.45 26.62
CA ALA A 287 -3.15 -21.99 25.29
C ALA A 287 -2.16 -21.47 24.23
N ILE A 288 -1.77 -20.19 24.32
CA ILE A 288 -0.74 -19.59 23.45
C ILE A 288 0.61 -20.27 23.68
N LEU A 289 1.06 -20.33 24.93
CA LEU A 289 2.36 -20.91 25.29
C LEU A 289 2.46 -22.39 24.94
N GLY A 290 1.38 -23.16 25.09
CA GLY A 290 1.34 -24.58 24.73
C GLY A 290 1.52 -24.86 23.23
N SER A 291 1.26 -23.88 22.38
CA SER A 291 1.39 -24.01 20.91
C SER A 291 2.58 -23.22 20.35
N ILE A 292 3.43 -22.63 21.19
CA ILE A 292 4.41 -21.64 20.77
C ILE A 292 5.38 -22.16 19.69
N GLN A 293 5.86 -23.40 19.81
CA GLN A 293 6.78 -23.98 18.84
C GLN A 293 6.14 -24.12 17.44
N ARG A 294 4.85 -24.50 17.40
CA ARG A 294 4.08 -24.61 16.16
C ARG A 294 3.78 -23.24 15.56
N LEU A 295 3.51 -22.25 16.41
CA LEU A 295 3.29 -20.87 16.00
C LEU A 295 4.56 -20.25 15.41
N VAL A 296 5.73 -20.52 16.00
CA VAL A 296 7.03 -20.09 15.47
C VAL A 296 7.25 -20.65 14.06
N GLN A 297 7.01 -21.96 13.86
CA GLN A 297 7.12 -22.59 12.55
C GLN A 297 6.15 -21.98 11.54
N ALA A 298 4.89 -21.74 11.93
CA ALA A 298 3.90 -21.14 11.06
C ALA A 298 4.28 -19.71 10.65
N LYS A 299 4.73 -18.89 11.60
CA LYS A 299 5.19 -17.50 11.39
C LYS A 299 6.41 -17.45 10.48
N GLN A 300 7.38 -18.34 10.69
CA GLN A 300 8.54 -18.47 9.82
C GLN A 300 8.12 -18.86 8.38
N ALA A 301 7.25 -19.86 8.23
CA ALA A 301 6.74 -20.28 6.93
C ALA A 301 5.99 -19.14 6.21
N GLY A 302 5.09 -18.45 6.90
CA GLY A 302 4.37 -17.30 6.34
C GLY A 302 5.31 -16.13 5.96
N SER A 303 6.36 -15.88 6.74
CA SER A 303 7.38 -14.90 6.39
C SER A 303 8.17 -15.31 5.13
N GLN A 304 8.49 -16.59 4.96
CA GLN A 304 9.15 -17.11 3.77
C GLN A 304 8.24 -17.06 2.53
N ILE A 305 6.94 -17.36 2.66
CA ILE A 305 5.97 -17.17 1.57
C ILE A 305 5.96 -15.71 1.11
N PHE A 306 5.92 -14.76 2.06
CA PHE A 306 5.95 -13.33 1.72
C PHE A 306 7.25 -12.94 1.00
N GLN A 307 8.41 -13.39 1.48
CA GLN A 307 9.70 -13.12 0.82
C GLN A 307 9.80 -13.76 -0.58
N ASN A 308 9.39 -15.03 -0.71
CA ASN A 308 9.43 -15.77 -1.95
C ASN A 308 8.41 -15.25 -2.96
N SER A 309 7.29 -14.67 -2.51
CA SER A 309 6.26 -14.12 -3.40
C SER A 309 6.78 -13.01 -4.32
N GLY A 310 7.69 -12.16 -3.82
CA GLY A 310 8.35 -11.13 -4.63
C GLY A 310 9.23 -11.73 -5.72
N GLN A 311 9.99 -12.78 -5.39
CA GLN A 311 10.82 -13.49 -6.37
C GLN A 311 9.97 -14.32 -7.35
N LEU A 312 8.85 -14.90 -6.89
CA LEU A 312 7.89 -15.60 -7.75
C LEU A 312 7.26 -14.61 -8.74
N LEU A 313 6.90 -13.40 -8.30
CA LEU A 313 6.38 -12.35 -9.17
C LEU A 313 7.39 -12.02 -10.29
N GLU A 314 8.66 -11.82 -9.93
CA GLU A 314 9.72 -11.53 -10.89
C GLU A 314 9.93 -12.69 -11.88
N LYS A 315 10.06 -13.92 -11.38
CA LYS A 315 10.29 -15.11 -12.23
C LYS A 315 9.08 -15.46 -13.11
N THR A 316 7.87 -15.30 -12.60
CA THR A 316 6.64 -15.49 -13.41
C THR A 316 6.44 -14.39 -14.44
N THR A 317 6.90 -13.17 -14.16
CA THR A 317 6.94 -12.08 -15.14
C THR A 317 7.95 -12.38 -16.25
N ALA A 318 9.17 -12.81 -15.90
CA ALA A 318 10.17 -13.27 -16.86
C ALA A 318 9.66 -14.45 -17.71
N LEU A 319 8.93 -15.39 -17.09
CA LEU A 319 8.29 -16.51 -17.79
C LEU A 319 7.22 -16.02 -18.79
N ALA A 320 6.36 -15.06 -18.40
CA ALA A 320 5.36 -14.47 -19.28
C ALA A 320 6.00 -13.72 -20.47
N GLU A 321 7.07 -12.96 -20.21
CA GLU A 321 7.85 -12.28 -21.25
C GLU A 321 8.57 -13.26 -22.19
N GLY A 322 9.12 -14.35 -21.64
CA GLY A 322 9.73 -15.43 -22.40
C GLY A 322 8.74 -16.09 -23.36
N TYR A 323 7.54 -16.42 -22.87
CA TYR A 323 6.46 -16.95 -23.71
C TYR A 323 6.04 -15.95 -24.79
N SER A 324 5.85 -14.67 -24.43
CA SER A 324 5.53 -13.62 -25.39
C SER A 324 6.59 -13.52 -26.50
N ARG A 325 7.88 -13.49 -26.14
CA ARG A 325 9.00 -13.39 -27.10
C ARG A 325 9.07 -14.61 -28.03
N ALA A 326 8.90 -15.82 -27.49
CA ALA A 326 8.96 -17.06 -28.24
C ALA A 326 7.86 -17.17 -29.31
N TYR A 327 6.62 -16.78 -28.98
CA TYR A 327 5.48 -16.90 -29.89
C TYR A 327 5.29 -15.69 -30.81
N THR A 328 5.76 -14.49 -30.43
CA THR A 328 5.70 -13.29 -31.30
C THR A 328 6.68 -13.40 -32.49
N GLY A 329 7.89 -13.95 -32.28
CA GLY A 329 8.88 -14.14 -33.34
C GLY A 329 8.51 -15.22 -34.35
N PHE A 330 7.72 -16.21 -33.95
CA PHE A 330 7.23 -17.28 -34.82
C PHE A 330 6.13 -16.81 -35.77
N PHE A 331 5.31 -15.85 -35.32
CA PHE A 331 4.19 -15.29 -36.08
C PHE A 331 4.65 -14.60 -37.38
N THR A 332 5.78 -13.90 -37.38
CA THR A 332 6.27 -13.12 -38.54
C THR A 332 6.70 -14.00 -39.71
N TRP A 333 7.45 -15.08 -39.45
CA TRP A 333 7.94 -15.99 -40.49
C TRP A 333 6.83 -16.86 -41.10
N VAL A 334 5.89 -17.36 -40.29
CA VAL A 334 4.75 -18.15 -40.79
C VAL A 334 3.79 -17.28 -41.61
N SER A 335 3.55 -16.02 -41.20
CA SER A 335 2.74 -15.08 -41.97
C SER A 335 3.37 -14.78 -43.34
N LEU A 336 4.69 -14.61 -43.40
CA LEU A 336 5.42 -14.44 -44.66
C LEU A 336 5.30 -15.67 -45.58
N ALA A 337 5.38 -16.88 -45.01
CA ALA A 337 5.21 -18.13 -45.76
C ALA A 337 3.78 -18.29 -46.32
N ILE A 338 2.75 -17.88 -45.56
CA ILE A 338 1.35 -17.86 -46.01
C ILE A 338 1.19 -16.91 -47.20
N VAL A 339 1.74 -15.69 -47.12
CA VAL A 339 1.69 -14.70 -48.21
C VAL A 339 2.40 -15.23 -49.46
N LEU A 340 3.59 -15.84 -49.32
CA LEU A 340 4.32 -16.43 -50.45
C LEU A 340 3.56 -17.60 -51.10
N CYS A 341 2.97 -18.50 -50.30
CA CYS A 341 2.16 -19.61 -50.81
C CYS A 341 0.89 -19.10 -51.49
N ALA A 342 0.22 -18.09 -50.92
CA ALA A 342 -0.97 -17.45 -51.50
C ALA A 342 -0.68 -16.76 -52.85
N LEU A 343 0.48 -16.09 -52.97
CA LEU A 343 0.94 -15.52 -54.24
C LEU A 343 1.26 -16.60 -55.28
N ALA A 344 1.84 -17.73 -54.86
CA ALA A 344 2.10 -18.86 -55.75
C ALA A 344 0.81 -19.56 -56.24
N THR A 345 -0.21 -19.69 -55.39
CA THR A 345 -1.55 -20.17 -55.81
C THR A 345 -2.20 -19.20 -56.78
N LEU A 346 -2.11 -17.90 -56.53
CA LEU A 346 -2.63 -16.86 -57.43
C LEU A 346 -1.91 -16.91 -58.80
N ALA A 347 -0.59 -17.06 -58.81
CA ALA A 347 0.19 -17.20 -60.04
C ALA A 347 -0.18 -18.46 -60.84
N CYS A 348 -0.42 -19.59 -60.17
CA CYS A 348 -0.91 -20.81 -60.82
C CYS A 348 -2.32 -20.63 -61.41
N LEU A 349 -3.20 -19.91 -60.72
CA LEU A 349 -4.55 -19.55 -61.22
C LEU A 349 -4.48 -18.68 -62.47
N VAL A 350 -3.61 -17.66 -62.48
CA VAL A 350 -3.40 -16.77 -63.63
C VAL A 350 -2.82 -17.55 -64.82
N LEU A 351 -1.85 -18.45 -64.59
CA LEU A 351 -1.29 -19.31 -65.63
C LEU A 351 -2.32 -20.32 -66.18
N MET A 352 -3.17 -20.90 -65.33
CA MET A 352 -4.29 -21.73 -65.77
C MET A 352 -5.27 -20.95 -66.65
N ALA A 353 -5.67 -19.74 -66.22
CA ALA A 353 -6.55 -18.87 -66.99
C ALA A 353 -5.94 -18.52 -68.36
N LYS A 354 -4.62 -18.27 -68.42
CA LYS A 354 -3.90 -18.04 -69.67
C LYS A 354 -3.88 -19.28 -70.58
N THR A 355 -3.59 -20.48 -70.04
CA THR A 355 -3.59 -21.74 -70.82
C THR A 355 -4.98 -22.16 -71.31
N TYR A 356 -6.03 -21.83 -70.55
CA TYR A 356 -7.42 -22.07 -70.92
C TYR A 356 -7.86 -21.15 -72.07
N ASN A 357 -7.46 -19.88 -72.03
CA ASN A 357 -7.69 -18.94 -73.13
C ASN A 357 -6.92 -19.33 -74.41
N ASP A 358 -5.70 -19.86 -74.29
CA ASP A 358 -4.92 -20.38 -75.42
C ASP A 358 -5.45 -21.72 -75.99
N ASP A 359 -6.25 -22.49 -75.24
CA ASP A 359 -6.95 -23.70 -75.75
C ASP A 359 -8.24 -23.35 -76.51
N ILE A 360 -8.96 -22.31 -76.05
CA ILE A 360 -10.14 -21.77 -76.75
C ILE A 360 -9.75 -21.14 -78.08
N ALA A 361 -8.58 -20.49 -78.17
CA ALA A 361 -8.05 -19.96 -79.42
C ALA A 361 -7.74 -21.05 -80.46
N ARG A 362 -7.33 -22.26 -80.02
CA ARG A 362 -7.02 -23.39 -80.92
C ARG A 362 -8.25 -24.18 -81.36
N ARG A 363 -9.33 -24.24 -80.57
CA ARG A 363 -10.58 -24.92 -80.96
C ARG A 363 -11.46 -24.12 -81.92
N ARG A 364 -11.14 -22.84 -82.15
CA ARG A 364 -11.83 -22.00 -83.15
C ARG A 364 -11.35 -22.24 -84.60
N LEU A 365 -10.30 -23.04 -84.81
CA LEU A 365 -9.69 -23.28 -86.13
C LEU A 365 -9.94 -24.68 -86.73
N ALA A 366 -10.82 -25.50 -86.13
CA ALA A 366 -11.10 -26.88 -86.58
C ALA A 366 -12.59 -27.15 -86.92
N ALA A 367 -13.37 -26.12 -87.22
CA ALA A 367 -14.75 -26.26 -87.68
C ALA A 367 -15.06 -25.34 -88.87
N GLU A 368 -14.17 -25.32 -89.86
CA GLU A 368 -14.27 -24.47 -91.07
C GLU A 368 -14.66 -25.23 -92.35
N HIS A 369 -15.19 -26.46 -92.26
CA HIS A 369 -15.52 -27.29 -93.44
C HIS A 369 -16.99 -27.75 -93.52
N LEU A 370 -17.94 -26.96 -93.03
CA LEU A 370 -19.37 -27.09 -93.35
C LEU A 370 -20.04 -25.70 -93.47
N LYS A 371 -19.42 -24.81 -94.24
CA LYS A 371 -20.09 -23.60 -94.76
C LYS A 371 -20.51 -23.88 -96.19
N GLU A 372 -21.72 -24.41 -96.35
CA GLU A 372 -22.50 -24.30 -97.59
C GLU A 372 -23.92 -24.84 -97.34
N ALA A 373 -24.65 -24.17 -96.45
CA ALA A 373 -26.11 -24.26 -96.42
C ALA A 373 -26.71 -22.94 -95.90
N ALA A 374 -27.62 -22.39 -96.69
CA ALA A 374 -28.57 -21.32 -96.36
C ALA A 374 -28.04 -19.88 -96.36
N GLU A 375 -27.69 -19.40 -97.55
CA GLU A 375 -27.58 -17.99 -97.91
C GLU A 375 -28.95 -17.25 -97.96
N ALA A 376 -29.81 -17.47 -96.96
CA ALA A 376 -31.09 -16.77 -96.80
C ALA A 376 -31.38 -16.29 -95.36
N GLU A 377 -30.42 -16.42 -94.42
CA GLU A 377 -30.55 -15.93 -93.02
C GLU A 377 -29.70 -14.68 -92.74
N ARG A 378 -28.89 -14.19 -93.69
CA ARG A 378 -27.93 -13.09 -93.45
C ARG A 378 -28.60 -11.73 -93.16
N ASN A 379 -29.80 -11.48 -93.68
CA ASN A 379 -30.49 -10.19 -93.53
C ASN A 379 -31.24 -10.07 -92.18
N SER A 380 -31.70 -11.17 -91.59
CA SER A 380 -32.37 -11.17 -90.29
C SER A 380 -31.37 -11.02 -89.14
N THR A 381 -30.23 -11.72 -89.21
CA THR A 381 -29.16 -11.62 -88.21
C THR A 381 -28.48 -10.24 -88.19
N GLN A 382 -28.27 -9.60 -89.35
CA GLN A 382 -27.74 -8.22 -89.39
C GLN A 382 -28.71 -7.20 -88.78
N GLN A 383 -30.02 -7.36 -88.95
CA GLN A 383 -31.01 -6.49 -88.32
C GLN A 383 -31.11 -6.73 -86.80
N ALA A 384 -31.03 -7.99 -86.35
CA ALA A 384 -31.05 -8.34 -84.94
C ALA A 384 -29.81 -7.81 -84.19
N ILE A 385 -28.62 -7.89 -84.80
CA ILE A 385 -27.38 -7.31 -84.25
C ILE A 385 -27.45 -5.78 -84.19
N LEU A 386 -27.96 -5.10 -85.23
CA LEU A 386 -28.10 -3.64 -85.22
C LEU A 386 -29.12 -3.15 -84.19
N ARG A 387 -30.20 -3.92 -83.95
CA ARG A 387 -31.15 -3.64 -82.86
C ARG A 387 -30.49 -3.79 -81.51
N LEU A 388 -29.80 -4.91 -81.27
CA LEU A 388 -29.05 -5.11 -80.02
C LEU A 388 -27.98 -4.02 -79.81
N MET A 389 -27.25 -3.62 -80.86
CA MET A 389 -26.28 -2.52 -80.76
C MET A 389 -26.94 -1.17 -80.43
N ASN A 390 -28.11 -0.86 -81.00
CA ASN A 390 -28.85 0.35 -80.67
C ASN A 390 -29.44 0.30 -79.25
N GLU A 391 -29.99 -0.85 -78.84
CA GLU A 391 -30.51 -1.06 -77.48
C GLU A 391 -29.40 -1.01 -76.42
N MET A 392 -28.16 -1.37 -76.79
CA MET A 392 -26.97 -1.28 -75.93
C MET A 392 -26.24 0.07 -76.00
N GLY A 393 -26.70 1.01 -76.82
CA GLY A 393 -26.12 2.36 -76.90
C GLY A 393 -26.24 3.10 -75.57
N ASP A 394 -27.43 3.06 -74.97
CA ASP A 394 -27.72 3.73 -73.69
C ASP A 394 -26.98 3.07 -72.50
N LEU A 395 -26.64 1.77 -72.61
CA LEU A 395 -25.83 1.06 -71.62
C LEU A 395 -24.40 1.61 -71.57
N ALA A 396 -23.84 2.01 -72.72
CA ALA A 396 -22.49 2.58 -72.80
C ALA A 396 -22.41 3.96 -72.11
N ASP A 397 -23.53 4.67 -72.03
CA ASP A 397 -23.67 5.94 -71.31
C ASP A 397 -23.99 5.76 -69.81
N GLY A 398 -24.06 4.50 -69.33
CA GLY A 398 -24.26 4.17 -67.92
C GLY A 398 -25.71 3.96 -67.49
N ASP A 399 -26.68 3.90 -68.41
CA ASP A 399 -28.08 3.60 -68.07
C ASP A 399 -28.30 2.10 -67.88
N LEU A 400 -28.24 1.65 -66.62
CA LEU A 400 -28.49 0.27 -66.20
C LEU A 400 -29.99 -0.04 -66.04
N THR A 401 -30.89 0.89 -66.38
CA THR A 401 -32.34 0.65 -66.41
C THR A 401 -32.82 0.10 -67.75
N VAL A 402 -32.00 0.21 -68.79
CA VAL A 402 -32.30 -0.29 -70.13
C VAL A 402 -32.10 -1.80 -70.19
N ARG A 403 -32.99 -2.48 -70.90
CA ARG A 403 -32.95 -3.93 -71.11
C ARG A 403 -32.97 -4.24 -72.60
N ALA A 404 -32.11 -5.15 -73.03
CA ALA A 404 -32.13 -5.70 -74.38
C ALA A 404 -33.39 -6.53 -74.58
N THR A 405 -34.06 -6.40 -75.72
CA THR A 405 -35.24 -7.20 -76.06
C THR A 405 -34.82 -8.65 -76.34
N VAL A 406 -35.33 -9.61 -75.56
CA VAL A 406 -35.04 -11.04 -75.76
C VAL A 406 -35.97 -11.61 -76.83
N THR A 407 -35.42 -11.96 -77.98
CA THR A 407 -36.12 -12.57 -79.13
C THR A 407 -35.75 -14.06 -79.27
N GLU A 408 -36.52 -14.85 -80.03
CA GLU A 408 -36.20 -16.27 -80.30
C GLU A 408 -35.07 -16.48 -81.33
N ASP A 409 -34.45 -15.39 -81.80
CA ASP A 409 -33.35 -15.44 -82.77
C ASP A 409 -31.98 -15.73 -82.11
N ILE A 410 -30.95 -15.91 -82.94
CA ILE A 410 -29.58 -16.21 -82.50
C ILE A 410 -29.01 -15.15 -81.53
N THR A 411 -29.52 -13.92 -81.54
CA THR A 411 -29.06 -12.85 -80.64
C THR A 411 -29.79 -12.80 -79.30
N GLY A 412 -30.91 -13.51 -79.14
CA GLY A 412 -31.67 -13.57 -77.89
C GLY A 412 -30.88 -14.07 -76.68
N ALA A 413 -30.03 -15.08 -76.86
CA ALA A 413 -29.15 -15.58 -75.79
C ALA A 413 -28.07 -14.57 -75.37
N ILE A 414 -27.64 -13.70 -76.30
CA ILE A 414 -26.70 -12.61 -76.01
C ILE A 414 -27.43 -11.49 -75.26
N ALA A 415 -28.64 -11.13 -75.70
CA ALA A 415 -29.49 -10.16 -75.01
C ALA A 415 -29.77 -10.58 -73.56
N ASP A 416 -30.05 -11.86 -73.31
CA ASP A 416 -30.25 -12.41 -71.96
C ASP A 416 -28.98 -12.33 -71.09
N SER A 417 -27.82 -12.72 -71.64
CA SER A 417 -26.53 -12.64 -70.92
C SER A 417 -26.12 -11.19 -70.59
N VAL A 418 -26.44 -10.25 -71.48
CA VAL A 418 -26.21 -8.83 -71.25
C VAL A 418 -27.18 -8.29 -70.21
N ASN A 419 -28.47 -8.64 -70.27
CA ASN A 419 -29.44 -8.29 -69.23
C ASN A 419 -29.01 -8.82 -67.85
N TYR A 420 -28.51 -10.05 -67.76
CA TYR A 420 -27.96 -10.58 -66.51
C TYR A 420 -26.75 -9.76 -66.02
N THR A 421 -25.85 -9.37 -66.93
CA THR A 421 -24.69 -8.52 -66.60
C THR A 421 -25.12 -7.13 -66.13
N ILE A 422 -26.12 -6.51 -66.76
CA ILE A 422 -26.72 -5.23 -66.34
C ILE A 422 -27.31 -5.35 -64.94
N GLU A 423 -27.98 -6.47 -64.63
CA GLU A 423 -28.54 -6.72 -63.30
C GLU A 423 -27.45 -6.86 -62.23
N GLU A 424 -26.40 -7.64 -62.49
CA GLU A 424 -25.27 -7.77 -61.57
C GLU A 424 -24.50 -6.46 -61.38
N LEU A 425 -24.32 -5.66 -62.45
CA LEU A 425 -23.73 -4.32 -62.38
C LEU A 425 -24.62 -3.34 -61.60
N SER A 426 -25.94 -3.40 -61.80
CA SER A 426 -26.93 -2.61 -61.05
C SER A 426 -26.86 -2.92 -59.56
N VAL A 427 -26.80 -4.21 -59.19
CA VAL A 427 -26.62 -4.66 -57.80
C VAL A 427 -25.27 -4.19 -57.24
N LEU A 428 -24.19 -4.28 -58.01
CA LEU A 428 -22.86 -3.83 -57.59
C LEU A 428 -22.84 -2.31 -57.34
N VAL A 429 -23.38 -1.51 -58.26
CA VAL A 429 -23.48 -0.05 -58.14
C VAL A 429 -24.29 0.34 -56.90
N ARG A 430 -25.45 -0.29 -56.67
CA ARG A 430 -26.25 -0.05 -55.46
C ARG A 430 -25.47 -0.37 -54.19
N ARG A 431 -24.77 -1.51 -54.16
CA ARG A 431 -23.92 -1.89 -53.01
C ARG A 431 -22.77 -0.91 -52.78
N ILE A 432 -22.16 -0.37 -53.84
CA ILE A 432 -21.10 0.63 -53.72
C ILE A 432 -21.67 1.96 -53.18
N ASN A 433 -22.85 2.39 -53.66
CA ASN A 433 -23.53 3.58 -53.17
C ASN A 433 -23.88 3.45 -51.67
N ASP A 434 -24.48 2.31 -51.28
CA ASP A 434 -24.79 2.00 -49.89
C ASP A 434 -23.52 1.96 -49.02
N ALA A 435 -22.43 1.36 -49.52
CA ALA A 435 -21.15 1.34 -48.82
C ALA A 435 -20.57 2.74 -48.65
N ALA A 436 -20.62 3.60 -49.67
CA ALA A 436 -20.18 4.98 -49.59
C ALA A 436 -20.95 5.78 -48.54
N ILE A 437 -22.29 5.67 -48.53
CA ILE A 437 -23.15 6.32 -47.53
C ILE A 437 -22.78 5.85 -46.12
N ARG A 438 -22.61 4.53 -45.93
CA ARG A 438 -22.21 3.97 -44.63
C ARG A 438 -20.84 4.47 -44.18
N VAL A 439 -19.87 4.61 -45.09
CA VAL A 439 -18.56 5.18 -44.78
C VAL A 439 -18.70 6.65 -44.38
N THR A 440 -19.44 7.47 -45.14
CA THR A 440 -19.67 8.88 -44.79
C THR A 440 -20.29 9.04 -43.40
N THR A 441 -21.34 8.29 -43.08
CA THR A 441 -21.96 8.35 -41.74
C THR A 441 -21.01 7.89 -40.64
N ALA A 442 -20.21 6.84 -40.89
CA ALA A 442 -19.21 6.39 -39.93
C ALA A 442 -18.10 7.43 -39.71
N THR A 443 -17.65 8.11 -40.76
CA THR A 443 -16.64 9.17 -40.67
C THR A 443 -17.18 10.42 -39.96
N GLU A 444 -18.43 10.82 -40.19
CA GLU A 444 -19.05 11.93 -39.45
C GLU A 444 -19.13 11.64 -37.94
N SER A 445 -19.55 10.42 -37.58
CA SER A 445 -19.58 10.00 -36.18
C SER A 445 -18.18 9.92 -35.55
N ALA A 446 -17.19 9.44 -36.31
CA ALA A 446 -15.80 9.40 -35.85
C ALA A 446 -15.19 10.79 -35.69
N GLN A 447 -15.57 11.75 -36.55
CA GLN A 447 -15.15 13.15 -36.46
C GLN A 447 -15.68 13.81 -35.18
N LEU A 448 -16.99 13.67 -34.91
CA LEU A 448 -17.60 14.17 -33.67
C LEU A 448 -16.91 13.60 -32.42
N THR A 449 -16.65 12.29 -32.43
CA THR A 449 -15.94 11.62 -31.32
C THR A 449 -14.52 12.17 -31.14
N SER A 450 -13.82 12.46 -32.24
CA SER A 450 -12.47 13.02 -32.20
C SER A 450 -12.46 14.44 -31.63
N ASP A 451 -13.43 15.27 -32.01
CA ASP A 451 -13.57 16.63 -31.49
C ASP A 451 -13.89 16.63 -29.98
N GLU A 452 -14.79 15.74 -29.54
CA GLU A 452 -15.09 15.54 -28.12
C GLU A 452 -13.85 15.09 -27.34
N LEU A 453 -13.05 14.18 -27.91
CA LEU A 453 -11.84 13.68 -27.28
C LEU A 453 -10.76 14.78 -27.19
N ILE A 454 -10.60 15.64 -28.19
CA ILE A 454 -9.71 16.81 -28.12
C ILE A 454 -10.13 17.70 -26.96
N ALA A 455 -11.40 18.12 -26.90
CA ALA A 455 -11.91 18.97 -25.82
C ALA A 455 -11.81 18.31 -24.43
N ALA A 456 -11.94 16.98 -24.34
CA ALA A 456 -11.73 16.24 -23.10
C ALA A 456 -10.25 16.26 -22.67
N THR A 457 -9.33 16.03 -23.61
CA THR A 457 -7.89 16.02 -23.32
C THR A 457 -7.34 17.41 -22.94
N GLU A 458 -7.85 18.49 -23.53
CA GLU A 458 -7.50 19.85 -23.14
C GLU A 458 -7.90 20.17 -21.70
N ARG A 459 -9.14 19.81 -21.31
CA ARG A 459 -9.60 19.93 -19.92
C ARG A 459 -8.76 19.09 -18.97
N GLN A 460 -8.46 17.85 -19.35
CA GLN A 460 -7.60 16.96 -18.57
C GLN A 460 -6.19 17.56 -18.38
N ALA A 461 -5.60 18.18 -19.40
CA ALA A 461 -4.30 18.83 -19.31
C ALA A 461 -4.31 20.00 -18.32
N GLN A 462 -5.40 20.78 -18.27
CA GLN A 462 -5.56 21.87 -17.30
C GLN A 462 -5.65 21.33 -15.85
N GLU A 463 -6.47 20.32 -15.61
CA GLU A 463 -6.61 19.67 -14.30
C GLU A 463 -5.29 19.06 -13.82
N LEU A 464 -4.53 18.43 -14.72
CA LEU A 464 -3.21 17.86 -14.38
C LEU A 464 -2.18 18.92 -14.00
N ARG A 465 -2.21 20.10 -14.63
CA ARG A 465 -1.34 21.22 -14.25
C ARG A 465 -1.67 21.71 -12.85
N LEU A 466 -2.95 21.93 -12.56
CA LEU A 466 -3.41 22.36 -11.24
C LEU A 466 -3.06 21.33 -10.16
N ALA A 467 -3.28 20.04 -10.43
CA ALA A 467 -2.92 18.95 -9.54
C ALA A 467 -1.41 18.89 -9.28
N GLY A 468 -0.59 19.08 -10.32
CA GLY A 468 0.87 19.13 -10.21
C GLY A 468 1.36 20.30 -9.36
N GLU A 469 0.80 21.50 -9.55
CA GLU A 469 1.13 22.69 -8.75
C GLU A 469 0.72 22.53 -7.28
N THR A 470 -0.46 21.96 -7.04
CA THR A 470 -0.95 21.65 -5.69
C THR A 470 -0.04 20.65 -4.99
N ALA A 471 0.39 19.59 -5.69
CA ALA A 471 1.33 18.60 -5.15
C ALA A 471 2.70 19.23 -4.82
N GLN A 472 3.19 20.13 -5.67
CA GLN A 472 4.44 20.85 -5.41
C GLN A 472 4.33 21.78 -4.18
N THR A 473 3.21 22.49 -4.06
CA THR A 473 2.94 23.35 -2.90
C THR A 473 2.86 22.53 -1.62
N MET A 474 2.17 21.38 -1.67
CA MET A 474 2.11 20.42 -0.56
C MET A 474 3.51 19.93 -0.16
N ALA A 475 4.37 19.59 -1.11
CA ALA A 475 5.76 19.20 -0.81
C ALA A 475 6.53 20.29 -0.07
N SER A 476 6.38 21.55 -0.50
CA SER A 476 7.01 22.70 0.18
C SER A 476 6.46 22.90 1.59
N SER A 477 5.14 22.83 1.78
CA SER A 477 4.52 22.99 3.11
C SER A 477 4.91 21.87 4.06
N MET A 478 5.01 20.62 3.57
CA MET A 478 5.47 19.50 4.38
C MET A 478 6.94 19.63 4.77
N SER A 479 7.78 20.18 3.89
CA SER A 479 9.19 20.46 4.19
C SER A 479 9.33 21.51 5.29
N ALA A 480 8.55 22.60 5.20
CA ALA A 480 8.51 23.64 6.24
C ALA A 480 8.00 23.09 7.58
N ALA A 481 6.94 22.27 7.56
CA ALA A 481 6.42 21.64 8.77
C ALA A 481 7.44 20.67 9.43
N SER A 482 8.27 20.00 8.63
CA SER A 482 9.36 19.18 9.16
C SER A 482 10.44 20.02 9.86
N GLU A 483 10.77 21.19 9.31
CA GLU A 483 11.70 22.14 9.93
C GLU A 483 11.15 22.72 11.24
N ASP A 484 9.88 23.13 11.26
CA ASP A 484 9.18 23.59 12.47
C ASP A 484 9.11 22.51 13.55
N ALA A 485 8.92 21.25 13.15
CA ALA A 485 8.99 20.11 14.05
C ALA A 485 10.40 19.98 14.66
N LEU A 486 11.47 20.02 13.85
CA LEU A 486 12.84 19.95 14.39
C LEU A 486 13.13 21.07 15.41
N GLN A 487 12.68 22.29 15.13
CA GLN A 487 12.80 23.40 16.07
C GLN A 487 12.00 23.15 17.36
N SER A 488 10.78 22.62 17.25
CA SER A 488 9.93 22.30 18.40
C SER A 488 10.54 21.18 19.26
N ALA A 489 11.16 20.18 18.66
CA ALA A 489 11.89 19.13 19.37
C ALA A 489 13.10 19.72 20.13
N GLN A 490 13.78 20.72 19.57
CA GLN A 490 14.85 21.42 20.27
C GLN A 490 14.34 22.22 21.48
N VAL A 491 13.17 22.86 21.37
CA VAL A 491 12.52 23.53 22.51
C VAL A 491 12.15 22.52 23.59
N ALA A 492 11.54 21.38 23.24
CA ALA A 492 11.21 20.32 24.18
C ALA A 492 12.46 19.78 24.92
N ARG A 493 13.57 19.58 24.20
CA ARG A 493 14.87 19.19 24.82
C ARG A 493 15.41 20.25 25.79
N ARG A 494 15.24 21.54 25.49
CA ARG A 494 15.62 22.63 26.41
C ARG A 494 14.72 22.68 27.64
N SER A 495 13.42 22.41 27.50
CA SER A 495 12.50 22.29 28.63
C SER A 495 12.86 21.11 29.53
N LEU A 496 13.24 19.98 28.95
CA LEU A 496 13.76 18.82 29.67
C LEU A 496 15.00 19.18 30.50
N GLU A 497 16.00 19.83 29.89
CA GLU A 497 17.21 20.26 30.60
C GLU A 497 16.89 21.25 31.75
N ALA A 498 15.95 22.17 31.53
CA ALA A 498 15.51 23.11 32.55
C ALA A 498 14.79 22.41 33.72
N ALA A 499 13.93 21.43 33.43
CA ALA A 499 13.25 20.62 34.44
C ALA A 499 14.24 19.81 35.27
N GLN A 500 15.23 19.17 34.64
CA GLN A 500 16.29 18.42 35.33
C GLN A 500 17.12 19.31 36.27
N LYS A 501 17.51 20.51 35.81
CA LYS A 501 18.20 21.50 36.66
C LYS A 501 17.31 21.96 37.82
N GLY A 502 16.02 22.18 37.57
CA GLY A 502 15.04 22.52 38.59
C GLY A 502 14.91 21.42 39.64
N ALA A 503 14.80 20.16 39.21
CA ALA A 503 14.67 19.00 40.08
C ALA A 503 15.90 18.85 41.00
N ALA A 504 17.10 19.01 40.45
CA ALA A 504 18.33 19.01 41.24
C ALA A 504 18.35 20.14 42.29
N ALA A 505 17.94 21.36 41.93
CA ALA A 505 17.88 22.48 42.87
C ALA A 505 16.85 22.25 44.00
N VAL A 506 15.73 21.61 43.69
CA VAL A 506 14.72 21.21 44.69
C VAL A 506 15.27 20.11 45.60
N GLU A 507 15.97 19.12 45.07
CA GLU A 507 16.61 18.06 45.86
C GLU A 507 17.62 18.65 46.86
N ASP A 508 18.44 19.61 46.41
CA ASP A 508 19.39 20.32 47.28
C ASP A 508 18.66 21.14 48.36
N THR A 509 17.51 21.72 48.02
CA THR A 509 16.66 22.44 49.00
C THR A 509 16.10 21.49 50.06
N ILE A 510 15.65 20.30 49.67
CA ILE A 510 15.15 19.27 50.60
C ILE A 510 16.27 18.81 51.54
N LYS A 511 17.50 18.61 51.02
CA LYS A 511 18.67 18.31 51.86
C LYS A 511 18.93 19.43 52.87
N GLY A 512 18.92 20.68 52.42
CA GLY A 512 19.08 21.85 53.29
C GLY A 512 18.01 21.95 54.39
N MET A 513 16.74 21.65 54.09
CA MET A 513 15.66 21.62 55.09
C MET A 513 15.87 20.52 56.13
N ASN A 514 16.32 19.33 55.71
CA ASN A 514 16.64 18.25 56.64
C ASN A 514 17.79 18.63 57.59
N ASP A 515 18.83 19.29 57.08
CA ASP A 515 19.94 19.79 57.89
C ASP A 515 19.46 20.85 58.90
N ILE A 516 18.62 21.79 58.48
CA ILE A 516 18.02 22.80 59.36
C ILE A 516 17.21 22.13 60.47
N ARG A 517 16.39 21.12 60.13
CA ARG A 517 15.59 20.36 61.11
C ARG A 517 16.48 19.72 62.17
N GLU A 518 17.59 19.09 61.77
CA GLU A 518 18.54 18.49 62.71
C GLU A 518 19.16 19.54 63.65
N LYS A 519 19.53 20.72 63.11
CA LYS A 519 20.07 21.83 63.92
C LYS A 519 19.06 22.42 64.88
N ILE A 520 17.79 22.53 64.50
CA ILE A 520 16.71 22.96 65.40
C ILE A 520 16.54 21.96 66.55
N GLN A 521 16.54 20.65 66.26
CA GLN A 521 16.42 19.62 67.30
C GLN A 521 17.61 19.64 68.26
N GLU A 522 18.84 19.81 67.76
CA GLU A 522 20.03 19.95 68.60
C GLU A 522 19.93 21.18 69.51
N THR A 523 19.44 22.30 68.96
CA THR A 523 19.26 23.56 69.71
C THR A 523 18.17 23.42 70.77
N SER A 524 17.04 22.79 70.44
CA SER A 524 15.95 22.50 71.39
C SER A 524 16.43 21.65 72.57
N LYS A 525 17.26 20.63 72.32
CA LYS A 525 17.90 19.82 73.40
C LYS A 525 18.82 20.66 74.30
N ARG A 526 19.55 21.62 73.74
CA ARG A 526 20.41 22.53 74.52
C ARG A 526 19.58 23.48 75.40
N ILE A 527 18.49 24.02 74.86
CA ILE A 527 17.58 24.92 75.60
C ILE A 527 16.83 24.16 76.69
N LYS A 528 16.35 22.93 76.44
CA LYS A 528 15.70 22.10 77.48
C LYS A 528 16.62 21.85 78.67
N ARG A 529 17.89 21.49 78.42
CA ARG A 529 18.90 21.34 79.48
C ARG A 529 19.15 22.65 80.25
N LEU A 530 19.12 23.80 79.57
CA LEU A 530 19.23 25.11 80.22
C LEU A 530 18.01 25.39 81.11
N GLY A 531 16.81 25.01 80.66
CA GLY A 531 15.58 25.08 81.44
C GLY A 531 15.65 24.20 82.70
N GLU A 532 16.11 22.96 82.57
CA GLU A 532 16.35 22.04 83.70
C GLU A 532 17.38 22.61 84.69
N SER A 533 18.51 23.13 84.20
CA SER A 533 19.51 23.79 85.07
C SER A 533 18.95 25.02 85.76
N SER A 534 18.06 25.78 85.11
CA SER A 534 17.41 26.96 85.70
C SER A 534 16.34 26.57 86.73
N GLN A 535 15.72 25.40 86.59
CA GLN A 535 14.84 24.82 87.59
C GLN A 535 15.63 24.47 88.86
N GLU A 536 16.75 23.75 88.72
CA GLU A 536 17.65 23.40 89.84
C GLU A 536 18.17 24.65 90.57
N ILE A 537 18.57 25.69 89.83
CA ILE A 537 18.98 26.97 90.43
C ILE A 537 17.80 27.61 91.19
N GLY A 538 16.58 27.53 90.67
CA GLY A 538 15.37 28.03 91.34
C GLY A 538 15.15 27.37 92.70
N GLU A 539 15.29 26.03 92.78
CA GLU A 539 15.19 25.27 94.03
C GLU A 539 16.27 25.67 95.05
N ILE A 540 17.50 25.92 94.58
CA ILE A 540 18.60 26.40 95.43
C ILE A 540 18.30 27.82 95.97
N VAL A 541 17.77 28.70 95.13
CA VAL A 541 17.41 30.07 95.52
C VAL A 541 16.30 30.07 96.57
N GLU A 542 15.30 29.20 96.43
CA GLU A 542 14.23 29.02 97.44
C GLU A 542 14.81 28.54 98.78
N LEU A 543 15.68 27.52 98.76
CA LEU A 543 16.39 27.04 99.95
C LEU A 543 17.23 28.14 100.62
N ILE A 544 17.93 28.96 99.84
CA ILE A 544 18.71 30.10 100.38
C ILE A 544 17.76 31.12 101.03
N SER A 545 16.60 31.39 100.41
CA SER A 545 15.59 32.28 100.99
C SER A 545 15.15 31.78 102.36
N ASP A 546 14.81 30.50 102.49
CA ASP A 546 14.43 29.86 103.75
C ASP A 546 15.53 29.95 104.81
N ILE A 547 16.79 29.72 104.42
CA ILE A 547 17.95 29.85 105.32
C ILE A 547 18.12 31.30 105.78
N THR A 548 18.00 32.28 104.87
CA THR A 548 18.11 33.70 105.23
C THR A 548 16.98 34.14 106.15
N GLU A 549 15.77 33.64 105.97
CA GLU A 549 14.63 33.91 106.84
C GLU A 549 14.80 33.27 108.23
N GLN A 550 15.24 32.00 108.30
CA GLN A 550 15.62 31.38 109.58
C GLN A 550 16.74 32.15 110.28
N THR A 551 17.75 32.58 109.54
CA THR A 551 18.88 33.35 110.08
C THR A 551 18.41 34.70 110.61
N ASN A 552 17.48 35.36 109.92
CA ASN A 552 16.86 36.61 110.37
C ASN A 552 16.09 36.43 111.69
N VAL A 553 15.30 35.36 111.80
CA VAL A 553 14.56 35.02 113.04
C VAL A 553 15.52 34.67 114.18
N LEU A 554 16.59 33.91 113.91
CA LEU A 554 17.62 33.59 114.91
C LEU A 554 18.35 34.84 115.40
N ALA A 555 18.70 35.75 114.49
CA ALA A 555 19.36 37.00 114.80
C ALA A 555 18.46 37.92 115.63
N LEU A 556 17.17 38.02 115.29
CA LEU A 556 16.17 38.76 116.06
C LEU A 556 16.01 38.20 117.48
N ASN A 557 15.91 36.88 117.62
CA ASN A 557 15.82 36.22 118.93
C ASN A 557 17.09 36.46 119.78
N ALA A 558 18.26 36.43 119.15
CA ALA A 558 19.53 36.75 119.80
C ALA A 558 19.61 38.23 120.23
N ALA A 559 19.12 39.16 119.40
CA ALA A 559 19.05 40.59 119.73
C ALA A 559 18.09 40.84 120.90
N ILE A 560 16.92 40.18 120.95
CA ILE A 560 15.98 40.24 122.07
C ILE A 560 16.62 39.71 123.36
N GLN A 561 17.29 38.56 123.32
CA GLN A 561 18.00 38.02 124.49
C GLN A 561 19.16 38.91 124.94
N ALA A 562 19.91 39.49 124.00
CA ALA A 562 21.00 40.41 124.32
C ALA A 562 20.49 41.71 124.97
N ALA A 563 19.36 42.24 124.50
CA ALA A 563 18.67 43.38 125.13
C ALA A 563 18.15 43.04 126.54
N SER A 564 17.66 41.81 126.75
CA SER A 564 17.22 41.31 128.06
C SER A 564 18.36 41.17 129.08
N ALA A 565 19.62 41.04 128.65
CA ALA A 565 20.78 40.88 129.52
C ALA A 565 21.41 42.22 130.00
N GLY A 566 20.87 43.37 129.56
CA GLY A 566 21.34 44.70 129.99
C GLY A 566 22.77 45.03 129.55
N GLU A 567 23.56 45.67 130.42
CA GLU A 567 24.95 46.12 130.12
C GLU A 567 25.89 44.97 129.70
N ALA A 568 25.67 43.74 130.18
CA ALA A 568 26.48 42.58 129.81
C ALA A 568 26.21 42.07 128.37
N GLY A 569 25.06 42.40 127.79
CA GLY A 569 24.61 41.94 126.46
C GLY A 569 24.96 42.87 125.30
N ARG A 570 25.49 44.08 125.55
CA ARG A 570 25.73 45.10 124.50
C ARG A 570 26.56 44.59 123.32
N GLY A 571 27.65 43.86 123.57
CA GLY A 571 28.50 43.32 122.51
C GLY A 571 27.79 42.28 121.65
N PHE A 572 26.96 41.43 122.26
CA PHE A 572 26.15 40.43 121.55
C PHE A 572 24.99 41.06 120.77
N SER A 573 24.38 42.13 121.29
CA SER A 573 23.30 42.86 120.60
C SER A 573 23.78 43.46 119.28
N VAL A 574 24.97 44.06 119.25
CA VAL A 574 25.55 44.64 118.02
C VAL A 574 25.85 43.56 116.97
N VAL A 575 26.36 42.40 117.40
CA VAL A 575 26.60 41.27 116.48
C VAL A 575 25.28 40.71 115.96
N ALA A 576 24.26 40.58 116.81
CA ALA A 576 22.94 40.11 116.41
C ALA A 576 22.26 41.05 115.40
N GLU A 577 22.31 42.37 115.61
CA GLU A 577 21.82 43.38 114.65
C GLU A 577 22.56 43.31 113.30
N GLU A 578 23.88 43.11 113.30
CA GLU A 578 24.65 43.00 112.05
C GLU A 578 24.36 41.69 111.30
N VAL A 579 24.14 40.57 112.01
CA VAL A 579 23.69 39.30 111.41
C VAL A 579 22.27 39.45 110.85
N GLN A 580 21.38 40.14 111.57
CA GLN A 580 20.02 40.43 111.08
C GLN A 580 20.08 41.26 109.79
N ARG A 581 20.86 42.33 109.78
CA ARG A 581 21.05 43.20 108.60
C ARG A 581 21.66 42.45 107.41
N LEU A 582 22.60 41.52 107.67
CA LEU A 582 23.18 40.67 106.63
C LEU A 582 22.16 39.66 106.09
N ALA A 583 21.31 39.09 106.95
CA ALA A 583 20.23 38.20 106.56
C ALA A 583 19.18 38.92 105.71
N GLU A 584 18.74 40.13 106.10
CA GLU A 584 17.83 40.97 105.31
C GLU A 584 18.41 41.33 103.93
N ARG A 585 19.69 41.72 103.87
CA ARG A 585 20.38 41.98 102.59
C ARG A 585 20.50 40.74 101.72
N SER A 586 20.75 39.57 102.34
CA SER A 586 20.86 38.30 101.62
C SER A 586 19.49 37.85 101.09
N ALA A 587 18.42 38.05 101.86
CA ALA A 587 17.05 37.77 101.44
C ALA A 587 16.65 38.64 100.24
N GLU A 588 16.94 39.95 100.27
CA GLU A 588 16.65 40.85 99.14
C GLU A 588 17.45 40.48 97.88
N ALA A 589 18.74 40.14 98.03
CA ALA A 589 19.56 39.67 96.90
C ALA A 589 19.02 38.33 96.32
N THR A 590 18.62 37.40 97.19
CA THR A 590 18.05 36.10 96.80
C THR A 590 16.73 36.29 96.06
N LYS A 591 15.89 37.23 96.49
CA LYS A 591 14.65 37.61 95.80
C LYS A 591 14.92 38.17 94.39
N GLN A 592 15.94 39.01 94.23
CA GLN A 592 16.36 39.51 92.91
C GLN A 592 16.87 38.40 92.00
N ILE A 593 17.68 37.48 92.53
CA ILE A 593 18.14 36.29 91.78
C ILE A 593 16.95 35.42 91.39
N GLY A 594 15.99 35.19 92.30
CA GLY A 594 14.78 34.43 92.02
C GLY A 594 13.93 35.04 90.89
N ALA A 595 13.84 36.37 90.85
CA ALA A 595 13.19 37.07 89.74
C ALA A 595 13.90 36.82 88.40
N ILE A 596 15.24 36.90 88.36
CA ILE A 596 16.04 36.62 87.16
C ILE A 596 15.87 35.16 86.71
N VAL A 597 15.94 34.20 87.64
CA VAL A 597 15.77 32.78 87.34
C VAL A 597 14.40 32.50 86.75
N LYS A 598 13.35 33.12 87.30
CA LYS A 598 11.98 32.98 86.79
C LYS A 598 11.81 33.57 85.38
N THR A 599 12.48 34.69 85.08
CA THR A 599 12.56 35.22 83.72
C THR A 599 13.26 34.23 82.79
N ILE A 600 14.43 33.68 83.18
CA ILE A 600 15.14 32.68 82.37
C ILE A 600 14.28 31.43 82.11
N GLN A 601 13.54 30.95 83.12
CA GLN A 601 12.60 29.82 82.97
C GLN A 601 11.48 30.13 81.96
N THR A 602 10.95 31.34 81.99
CA THR A 602 9.91 31.78 81.04
C THR A 602 10.49 31.89 79.62
N ASP A 603 11.63 32.58 79.46
CA ASP A 603 12.30 32.77 78.17
C ASP A 603 12.74 31.44 77.55
N THR A 604 13.22 30.48 78.37
CA THR A 604 13.57 29.13 77.89
C THR A 604 12.34 28.34 77.46
N GLY A 605 11.22 28.44 78.20
CA GLY A 605 9.94 27.85 77.79
C GLY A 605 9.44 28.38 76.46
N ASP A 606 9.44 29.70 76.30
CA ASP A 606 9.05 30.37 75.05
C ASP A 606 9.98 30.00 73.89
N ALA A 607 11.29 29.90 74.13
CA ALA A 607 12.26 29.47 73.12
C ALA A 607 12.05 28.01 72.70
N VAL A 608 11.67 27.10 73.60
CA VAL A 608 11.31 25.72 73.23
C VAL A 608 10.06 25.70 72.37
N ALA A 609 9.02 26.44 72.72
CA ALA A 609 7.80 26.53 71.93
C ALA A 609 8.08 27.10 70.52
N ALA A 610 8.92 28.12 70.41
CA ALA A 610 9.35 28.67 69.13
C ALA A 610 10.13 27.65 68.28
N MET A 611 10.99 26.82 68.90
CA MET A 611 11.73 25.75 68.21
C MET A 611 10.81 24.63 67.72
N GLU A 612 9.75 24.29 68.47
CA GLU A 612 8.75 23.30 68.03
C GLU A 612 7.95 23.80 66.83
N ASN A 613 7.57 25.08 66.81
CA ASN A 613 6.93 25.71 65.65
C ASN A 613 7.88 25.76 64.44
N ALA A 614 9.13 26.19 64.63
CA ALA A 614 10.12 26.18 63.56
C ALA A 614 10.37 24.77 62.98
N THR A 615 10.28 23.73 63.81
CA THR A 615 10.36 22.34 63.35
C THR A 615 9.19 21.98 62.42
N ARG A 616 7.96 22.41 62.75
CA ARG A 616 6.79 22.23 61.87
C ARG A 616 6.99 22.96 60.54
N ASP A 617 7.36 24.23 60.58
CA ASP A 617 7.52 25.05 59.37
C ASP A 617 8.56 24.45 58.41
N VAL A 618 9.66 23.91 58.94
CA VAL A 618 10.69 23.24 58.13
C VAL A 618 10.19 21.92 57.54
N VAL A 619 9.39 21.16 58.27
CA VAL A 619 8.78 19.91 57.76
C VAL A 619 7.78 20.22 56.65
N ASP A 620 6.93 21.22 56.84
CA ASP A 620 5.97 21.66 55.83
C ASP A 620 6.69 22.22 54.59
N GLY A 621 7.78 22.98 54.79
CA GLY A 621 8.64 23.47 53.71
C GLY A 621 9.35 22.35 52.93
N ALA A 622 9.80 21.30 53.62
CA ALA A 622 10.38 20.12 52.98
C ALA A 622 9.32 19.36 52.15
N HIS A 623 8.11 19.18 52.68
CA HIS A 623 7.00 18.53 51.96
C HIS A 623 6.57 19.32 50.72
N LEU A 624 6.48 20.65 50.80
CA LEU A 624 6.19 21.51 49.66
C LEU A 624 7.26 21.39 48.57
N SER A 625 8.53 21.37 48.99
CA SER A 625 9.67 21.17 48.07
C SER A 625 9.61 19.78 47.41
N GLU A 626 9.30 18.73 48.16
CA GLU A 626 9.14 17.38 47.61
C GLU A 626 8.02 17.31 46.56
N THR A 627 6.89 17.98 46.82
CA THR A 627 5.80 18.09 45.85
C THR A 627 6.26 18.82 44.58
N ALA A 628 6.98 19.94 44.71
CA ALA A 628 7.54 20.64 43.55
C ALA A 628 8.53 19.77 42.76
N GLY A 629 9.29 18.91 43.43
CA GLY A 629 10.19 17.93 42.80
C GLY A 629 9.44 16.89 41.97
N GLN A 630 8.29 16.41 42.46
CA GLN A 630 7.44 15.48 41.72
C GLN A 630 6.85 16.12 40.45
N GLU A 631 6.38 17.37 40.53
CA GLU A 631 5.88 18.11 39.37
C GLU A 631 6.98 18.32 38.31
N LEU A 632 8.22 18.61 38.73
CA LEU A 632 9.35 18.74 37.82
C LEU A 632 9.72 17.42 37.13
N ALA A 633 9.62 16.29 37.85
CA ALA A 633 9.83 14.96 37.27
C ALA A 633 8.77 14.64 36.20
N GLU A 634 7.53 15.06 36.42
CA GLU A 634 6.47 14.92 35.40
C GLU A 634 6.73 15.80 34.18
N ILE A 635 7.20 17.05 34.37
CA ILE A 635 7.61 17.93 33.26
C ILE A 635 8.77 17.30 32.46
N GLU A 636 9.74 16.68 33.13
CA GLU A 636 10.83 15.93 32.47
C GLU A 636 10.25 14.80 31.59
N ARG A 637 9.38 13.96 32.15
CA ARG A 637 8.76 12.84 31.43
C ARG A 637 7.98 13.32 30.19
N VAL A 638 7.12 14.32 30.37
CA VAL A 638 6.28 14.88 29.29
C VAL A 638 7.12 15.59 28.23
N SER A 639 8.18 16.30 28.64
CA SER A 639 9.09 16.97 27.69
C SER A 639 9.86 15.96 26.83
N ALA A 640 10.30 14.85 27.43
CA ALA A 640 10.95 13.75 26.70
C ALA A 640 10.01 13.08 25.70
N GLU A 641 8.77 12.76 26.13
CA GLU A 641 7.74 12.18 25.27
C GLU A 641 7.37 13.12 24.11
N THR A 642 7.27 14.43 24.39
CA THR A 642 7.01 15.47 23.39
C THR A 642 8.13 15.55 22.37
N ALA A 643 9.40 15.52 22.79
CA ALA A 643 10.54 15.53 21.87
C ALA A 643 10.53 14.33 20.93
N GLU A 644 10.25 13.13 21.44
CA GLU A 644 10.15 11.90 20.64
C GLU A 644 8.98 11.96 19.65
N LEU A 645 7.81 12.43 20.09
CA LEU A 645 6.63 12.57 19.22
C LEU A 645 6.92 13.52 18.05
N ILE A 646 7.56 14.66 18.34
CA ILE A 646 7.90 15.65 17.33
C ILE A 646 8.94 15.12 16.34
N GLU A 647 9.90 14.32 16.79
CA GLU A 647 10.87 13.66 15.90
C GLU A 647 10.17 12.69 14.94
N ARG A 648 9.19 11.90 15.41
CA ARG A 648 8.35 11.07 14.54
C ARG A 648 7.52 11.89 13.55
N ILE A 649 6.99 13.04 13.97
CA ILE A 649 6.26 13.97 13.08
C ILE A 649 7.19 14.46 11.97
N SER A 650 8.40 14.90 12.31
CA SER A 650 9.40 15.39 11.35
C SER A 650 9.74 14.35 10.28
N VAL A 651 9.98 13.10 10.69
CA VAL A 651 10.22 11.98 9.76
C VAL A 651 9.00 11.71 8.87
N SER A 652 7.80 11.70 9.44
CA SER A 652 6.55 11.51 8.68
C SER A 652 6.32 12.62 7.64
N THR A 653 6.59 13.88 8.02
CA THR A 653 6.46 15.02 7.10
C THR A 653 7.50 14.97 5.98
N GLU A 654 8.72 14.51 6.26
CA GLU A 654 9.74 14.30 5.21
C GLU A 654 9.30 13.23 4.19
N ILE A 655 8.71 12.13 4.66
CA ILE A 655 8.16 11.08 3.78
C ILE A 655 7.00 11.64 2.95
N GLN A 656 6.09 12.41 3.56
CA GLN A 656 4.98 13.05 2.85
C GLN A 656 5.45 14.07 1.82
N ALA A 657 6.50 14.85 2.12
CA ALA A 657 7.09 15.78 1.17
C ALA A 657 7.62 15.04 -0.07
N LYS A 658 8.36 13.93 0.12
CA LYS A 658 8.85 13.09 -0.97
C LYS A 658 7.72 12.49 -1.79
N ALA A 659 6.66 11.99 -1.13
CA ALA A 659 5.49 11.46 -1.81
C ALA A 659 4.77 12.53 -2.65
N ALA A 660 4.63 13.75 -2.14
CA ALA A 660 4.05 14.88 -2.85
C ALA A 660 4.87 15.26 -4.09
N THR A 661 6.21 15.27 -3.98
CA THR A 661 7.12 15.47 -5.13
C THR A 661 6.94 14.38 -6.19
N GLN A 662 6.84 13.11 -5.78
CA GLN A 662 6.58 12.01 -6.71
C GLN A 662 5.23 12.16 -7.42
N VAL A 663 4.18 12.59 -6.71
CA VAL A 663 2.88 12.88 -7.33
C VAL A 663 3.02 13.99 -8.38
N ALA A 664 3.73 15.07 -8.07
CA ALA A 664 3.98 16.16 -9.04
C ALA A 664 4.71 15.66 -10.30
N GLU A 665 5.72 14.79 -10.16
CA GLU A 665 6.42 14.16 -11.28
C GLU A 665 5.52 13.24 -12.12
N LYS A 666 4.64 12.47 -11.47
CA LYS A 666 3.65 11.64 -12.16
C LYS A 666 2.64 12.50 -12.91
N MET A 667 2.18 13.61 -12.35
CA MET A 667 1.29 14.55 -13.05
C MET A 667 1.97 15.14 -14.29
N LYS A 668 3.25 15.50 -14.20
CA LYS A 668 4.04 15.95 -15.36
C LYS A 668 4.16 14.86 -16.44
N SER A 669 4.32 13.61 -16.03
CA SER A 669 4.38 12.46 -16.96
C SER A 669 3.04 12.19 -17.64
N ILE A 670 1.93 12.25 -16.88
CA ILE A 670 0.58 12.10 -17.43
C ILE A 670 0.29 13.26 -18.39
N LEU A 671 0.66 14.50 -18.04
CA LEU A 671 0.51 15.66 -18.91
C LEU A 671 1.20 15.47 -20.27
N ALA A 672 2.41 14.89 -20.28
CA ALA A 672 3.12 14.56 -21.51
C ALA A 672 2.42 13.47 -22.34
N ILE A 673 1.75 12.52 -21.70
CA ILE A 673 0.93 11.50 -22.38
C ILE A 673 -0.34 12.17 -22.94
N THR A 674 -1.02 13.02 -22.16
CA THR A 674 -2.20 13.76 -22.60
C THR A 674 -1.90 14.60 -23.83
N ASP A 675 -0.75 15.30 -23.87
CA ASP A 675 -0.31 16.10 -25.03
C ASP A 675 -0.11 15.24 -26.30
N ARG A 676 0.49 14.05 -26.14
CA ARG A 676 0.61 13.06 -27.22
C ARG A 676 -0.75 12.53 -27.67
N THR A 677 -1.66 12.28 -26.73
CA THR A 677 -3.03 11.85 -27.04
C THR A 677 -3.77 12.93 -27.82
N THR A 678 -3.72 14.19 -27.39
CA THR A 678 -4.33 15.32 -28.12
C THR A 678 -3.78 15.39 -29.55
N THR A 679 -2.46 15.32 -29.71
CA THR A 679 -1.81 15.32 -31.03
C THR A 679 -2.26 14.13 -31.90
N GLY A 680 -2.31 12.93 -31.33
CA GLY A 680 -2.74 11.72 -32.04
C GLY A 680 -4.21 11.75 -32.44
N THR A 681 -5.08 12.26 -31.58
CA THR A 681 -6.50 12.48 -31.89
C THR A 681 -6.67 13.50 -33.01
N GLN A 682 -5.90 14.59 -32.98
CA GLN A 682 -5.95 15.60 -34.04
C GLN A 682 -5.50 15.03 -35.40
N GLN A 683 -4.48 14.17 -35.42
CA GLN A 683 -4.09 13.45 -36.64
C GLN A 683 -5.16 12.44 -37.10
N THR A 684 -5.85 11.80 -36.16
CA THR A 684 -6.97 10.89 -36.46
C THR A 684 -8.13 11.64 -37.09
N ALA A 685 -8.49 12.81 -36.55
CA ALA A 685 -9.50 13.71 -37.12
C ALA A 685 -9.17 14.11 -38.57
N VAL A 686 -7.90 14.47 -38.84
CA VAL A 686 -7.45 14.75 -40.22
C VAL A 686 -7.65 13.55 -41.14
N SER A 687 -7.26 12.34 -40.69
CA SER A 687 -7.40 11.11 -41.48
C SER A 687 -8.86 10.73 -41.74
N ILE A 688 -9.75 11.01 -40.78
CA ILE A 688 -11.21 10.82 -40.93
C ILE A 688 -11.76 11.79 -41.98
N GLY A 689 -11.30 13.04 -42.00
CA GLY A 689 -11.64 14.01 -43.03
C GLY A 689 -11.27 13.52 -44.44
N GLU A 690 -10.06 12.98 -44.61
CA GLU A 690 -9.61 12.41 -45.89
C GLU A 690 -10.47 11.20 -46.33
N LEU A 691 -10.92 10.35 -45.39
CA LEU A 691 -11.82 9.23 -45.68
C LEU A 691 -13.23 9.71 -46.09
N ALA A 692 -13.72 10.78 -45.45
CA ALA A 692 -15.01 11.38 -45.81
C ALA A 692 -14.95 11.92 -47.25
N ASP A 693 -13.87 12.62 -47.62
CA ASP A 693 -13.64 13.10 -48.98
C ASP A 693 -13.60 11.96 -50.00
N LEU A 694 -12.88 10.87 -49.69
CA LEU A 694 -12.80 9.69 -50.57
C LEU A 694 -14.17 9.01 -50.74
N ALA A 695 -14.99 8.94 -49.69
CA ALA A 695 -16.35 8.41 -49.77
C ALA A 695 -17.25 9.26 -50.67
N VAL A 696 -17.09 10.60 -50.62
CA VAL A 696 -17.78 11.52 -51.53
C VAL A 696 -17.32 11.32 -52.98
N GLU A 697 -16.02 11.14 -53.22
CA GLU A 697 -15.47 10.86 -54.56
C GLU A 697 -15.95 9.51 -55.12
N LEU A 698 -16.02 8.47 -54.29
CA LEU A 698 -16.55 7.15 -54.65
C LEU A 698 -18.03 7.23 -55.03
N LYS A 699 -18.83 7.96 -54.23
CA LYS A 699 -20.24 8.24 -54.54
C LYS A 699 -20.38 9.02 -55.86
N GLY A 700 -19.50 9.99 -56.08
CA GLY A 700 -19.44 10.77 -57.33
C GLY A 700 -19.15 9.89 -58.55
N SER A 701 -18.17 9.00 -58.45
CA SER A 701 -17.71 8.09 -59.52
C SER A 701 -18.79 7.10 -59.99
N VAL A 702 -19.76 6.83 -59.12
CA VAL A 702 -20.83 5.86 -59.37
C VAL A 702 -22.16 6.55 -59.73
N SER A 703 -22.27 7.87 -59.51
CA SER A 703 -23.48 8.65 -59.82
C SER A 703 -23.78 8.80 -61.31
N GLY A 704 -22.78 8.56 -62.18
CA GLY A 704 -22.97 8.50 -63.63
C GLY A 704 -23.73 7.27 -64.11
N PHE A 705 -23.86 6.23 -63.27
CA PHE A 705 -24.69 5.07 -63.58
C PHE A 705 -26.12 5.31 -63.10
N LYS A 706 -27.10 5.16 -63.99
CA LYS A 706 -28.52 5.27 -63.68
C LYS A 706 -29.07 3.86 -63.42
N VAL A 707 -29.58 3.62 -62.21
CA VAL A 707 -29.81 2.26 -61.65
C VAL A 707 -31.17 2.10 -61.02
#